data_AF-A0A5B1B7K0-F1
#
_entry.id   AF-A0A5B1B7K0-F1
#
_cell.length_a   1.000
_cell.length_b   1.000
_cell.length_c   1.000
_cell.angle_alpha   90.00
_cell.angle_beta   90.00
_cell.angle_gamma   90.00
#
_symmetry.space_group_name_H-M   'P 1'
#
loop_
_entity.id
_entity.type
_entity.pdbx_description
1 polymer ?
#
loop_
_entity_poly.entity_id
_entity_poly.type
_entity_poly.pdbx_seq_one_letter_code
_entity_poly.pdbx_strand_id
1 'polypeptide(L)'
;MKTKIIMVLFLCSSFIRAQHLHLEKHIDLLNQKIEGLNVENRKTSNLSYNSLSQTSAHYFEIQTENPNKFIERLLEVNDLQILITEYPNLITDFDLLLVRNIYKDYDDKKIIKFRTYEIGNGQDHEISFPIKKKWQKDNLKTIYKIRTNKKKGNTTVSGFLLRNNFITKKIPLKYKSYIAYTDKIIDPDFNLFIKSDNNNTSNFASTKVFDDLSKYYQRATNKPVYDKDKYDAYLDQQKKWLQKKRFFSDSLFKHDTIFQQKLFAAIDFAKENKTSNTDLEFFIGQLISKKTAINFMRKNPRIGSCSFDNSPRAQLAEMARISASIANWDVFIKSSMNLLNDRANRIASSNIATNSRDTYINQLELLNLDIPMLLIGSGIKIQAPRKGHYFSDSNKIGQAFANSFKENKNRFEDIVGDIISNPEMDTFNKLHFYNTYQNYKHFIVDSIEKQRIQRHLDTLIKQMPYELKSRIERPDKQLEDLLIREKELIDKYDITKSVIAHVSSYSFSGYSWNATLNEKNENEKIFYNLRMSLEDSLTPLRNFETHKKRILKRIKDHNFLMKLAEDGSINSIHINFTNNKSFVNHRGRETEDMPIEILAKIDLKDAISFYTFSDKRKSLRWILTKDGKLILLKIFKDIKLANYTFEELLTKTEKSALFSTKYYSYRGFDSSGNLIF
;
A
#
# COMPACT_ATOMS: atom_id res chain seq x y z
N MET A 1 -16.37 6.66 26.64
CA MET A 1 -16.54 5.24 26.22
C MET A 1 -15.85 4.87 24.90
N LYS A 2 -15.33 5.82 24.09
CA LYS A 2 -14.67 5.52 22.80
C LYS A 2 -13.12 5.47 22.84
N THR A 3 -12.50 5.82 23.96
CA THR A 3 -11.04 5.79 24.18
C THR A 3 -10.48 4.39 24.44
N LYS A 4 -11.34 3.40 24.77
CA LYS A 4 -10.93 2.04 25.18
C LYS A 4 -10.79 1.02 24.04
N ILE A 5 -11.26 1.32 22.82
CA ILE A 5 -11.13 0.41 21.66
C ILE A 5 -9.72 0.50 21.04
N ILE A 6 -9.04 1.64 21.18
CA ILE A 6 -7.78 1.91 20.47
C ILE A 6 -6.55 1.38 21.24
N MET A 7 -6.60 1.31 22.57
CA MET A 7 -5.55 0.68 23.36
C MET A 7 -5.55 -0.85 23.19
N VAL A 8 -6.72 -1.45 22.92
CA VAL A 8 -6.83 -2.86 22.50
C VAL A 8 -6.23 -3.07 21.10
N LEU A 9 -6.32 -2.08 20.19
CA LEU A 9 -5.71 -2.15 18.86
C LEU A 9 -4.17 -2.04 18.87
N PHE A 10 -3.58 -1.30 19.82
CA PHE A 10 -2.13 -1.19 20.00
C PHE A 10 -1.52 -2.32 20.85
N LEU A 11 -2.32 -3.07 21.60
CA LEU A 11 -1.84 -4.15 22.48
C LEU A 11 -2.15 -5.55 21.94
N CYS A 12 -3.09 -5.70 21.00
CA CYS A 12 -3.20 -6.91 20.17
C CYS A 12 -1.98 -7.12 19.24
N SER A 13 -1.15 -6.08 19.02
CA SER A 13 0.14 -6.20 18.33
C SER A 13 1.31 -6.54 19.26
N SER A 14 1.26 -6.14 20.54
CA SER A 14 2.32 -6.47 21.51
C SER A 14 2.19 -7.88 22.10
N PHE A 15 0.99 -8.47 22.13
CA PHE A 15 0.78 -9.85 22.56
C PHE A 15 1.16 -10.92 21.51
N ILE A 16 1.62 -10.51 20.32
CA ILE A 16 2.02 -11.41 19.22
C ILE A 16 3.50 -11.24 18.87
N ARG A 17 4.29 -10.57 19.73
CA ARG A 17 5.75 -10.53 19.60
C ARG A 17 6.47 -11.84 19.97
N ALA A 18 5.74 -12.92 20.23
CA ALA A 18 6.32 -14.26 20.43
C ALA A 18 5.30 -15.38 20.14
N GLN A 19 4.96 -15.60 18.88
CA GLN A 19 4.62 -16.95 18.41
C GLN A 19 5.76 -17.43 17.53
N HIS A 20 6.92 -17.68 18.15
CA HIS A 20 7.98 -18.39 17.43
C HIS A 20 7.42 -19.76 17.04
N LEU A 21 7.64 -20.18 15.78
CA LEU A 21 7.24 -21.52 15.36
C LEU A 21 7.98 -22.61 16.17
N HIS A 22 9.04 -22.26 16.91
CA HIS A 22 9.85 -23.15 17.76
C HIS A 22 10.18 -24.44 17.01
N LEU A 23 10.80 -24.30 15.82
CA LEU A 23 11.08 -25.41 14.91
C LEU A 23 12.25 -26.29 15.35
N GLU A 24 13.06 -25.85 16.31
CA GLU A 24 14.34 -26.48 16.71
C GLU A 24 14.26 -28.01 16.86
N LYS A 25 13.17 -28.54 17.43
CA LYS A 25 12.99 -29.98 17.65
C LYS A 25 12.60 -30.80 16.40
N HIS A 26 12.37 -30.13 15.27
CA HIS A 26 11.78 -30.69 14.07
C HIS A 26 12.58 -30.37 12.80
N ILE A 27 13.69 -29.64 12.92
CA ILE A 27 14.53 -29.20 11.81
C ILE A 27 15.03 -30.41 11.01
N ASP A 28 15.56 -31.46 11.67
CA ASP A 28 16.15 -32.60 10.98
C ASP A 28 15.16 -33.35 10.08
N LEU A 29 13.94 -33.61 10.58
CA LEU A 29 12.89 -34.25 9.80
C LEU A 29 12.46 -33.42 8.59
N LEU A 30 12.39 -32.09 8.74
CA LEU A 30 12.08 -31.19 7.64
C LEU A 30 13.24 -31.12 6.64
N ASN A 31 14.48 -31.11 7.11
CA ASN A 31 15.67 -31.08 6.27
C ASN A 31 15.82 -32.34 5.44
N GLN A 32 15.54 -33.53 5.99
CA GLN A 32 15.50 -34.78 5.20
C GLN A 32 14.49 -34.69 4.05
N LYS A 33 13.31 -34.10 4.30
CA LYS A 33 12.31 -33.87 3.24
C LYS A 33 12.82 -32.89 2.19
N ILE A 34 13.47 -31.80 2.60
CA ILE A 34 14.04 -30.78 1.71
C ILE A 34 15.16 -31.38 0.85
N GLU A 35 16.02 -32.22 1.40
CA GLU A 35 17.08 -32.91 0.65
C GLU A 35 16.50 -33.77 -0.48
N GLY A 36 15.44 -34.54 -0.21
CA GLY A 36 14.72 -35.28 -1.23
C GLY A 36 14.17 -34.37 -2.35
N LEU A 37 13.54 -33.25 -1.97
CA LEU A 37 13.02 -32.26 -2.92
C LEU A 37 14.13 -31.59 -3.74
N ASN A 38 15.29 -31.31 -3.12
CA ASN A 38 16.46 -30.73 -3.77
C ASN A 38 17.06 -31.69 -4.80
N VAL A 39 17.16 -32.99 -4.48
CA VAL A 39 17.61 -34.03 -5.41
C VAL A 39 16.64 -34.14 -6.59
N GLU A 40 15.35 -34.12 -6.34
CA GLU A 40 14.32 -34.13 -7.38
C GLU A 40 14.36 -32.87 -8.25
N ASN A 41 14.64 -31.69 -7.69
CA ASN A 41 14.76 -30.44 -8.44
C ASN A 41 15.98 -30.45 -9.40
N ARG A 42 17.07 -31.12 -9.01
CA ARG A 42 18.27 -31.27 -9.86
C ARG A 42 18.03 -32.17 -11.07
N LYS A 43 17.02 -33.05 -11.01
CA LYS A 43 16.56 -33.83 -12.17
C LYS A 43 15.77 -32.88 -13.07
N THR A 44 16.43 -32.43 -14.13
CA THR A 44 16.10 -31.29 -14.99
C THR A 44 14.60 -31.15 -15.32
N SER A 45 14.02 -29.97 -15.12
CA SER A 45 12.72 -29.61 -15.68
C SER A 45 12.90 -28.96 -17.06
N ASN A 46 12.32 -29.56 -18.11
CA ASN A 46 12.30 -29.00 -19.46
C ASN A 46 11.33 -27.82 -19.61
N LEU A 47 10.85 -27.23 -18.51
CA LEU A 47 9.83 -26.18 -18.54
C LEU A 47 10.38 -24.87 -19.11
N SER A 48 9.83 -24.37 -20.21
CA SER A 48 10.16 -23.03 -20.71
C SER A 48 9.18 -22.03 -20.12
N TYR A 49 9.69 -20.95 -19.53
CA TYR A 49 8.86 -19.84 -19.06
C TYR A 49 9.08 -18.61 -19.92
N ASN A 50 8.00 -17.93 -20.27
CA ASN A 50 8.03 -16.65 -20.96
C ASN A 50 7.58 -15.56 -20.01
N SER A 51 8.11 -14.35 -20.18
CA SER A 51 7.66 -13.15 -19.50
C SER A 51 6.19 -12.84 -19.82
N LEU A 52 5.58 -11.95 -19.04
CA LEU A 52 4.32 -11.33 -19.47
C LEU A 52 4.49 -10.61 -20.82
N SER A 53 3.39 -10.53 -21.56
CA SER A 53 3.33 -9.83 -22.84
C SER A 53 3.38 -8.32 -22.58
N GLN A 54 4.34 -7.62 -23.18
CA GLN A 54 4.61 -6.21 -22.87
C GLN A 54 5.08 -5.42 -24.09
N THR A 55 4.95 -4.10 -24.03
CA THR A 55 5.41 -3.15 -25.04
C THR A 55 5.60 -1.76 -24.41
N SER A 56 6.12 -0.83 -25.20
CA SER A 56 6.17 0.61 -24.92
C SER A 56 4.96 1.33 -25.54
N ALA A 57 4.32 2.23 -24.80
CA ALA A 57 3.15 2.97 -25.26
C ALA A 57 3.12 4.42 -24.76
N HIS A 58 2.19 5.19 -25.30
CA HIS A 58 1.77 6.48 -24.77
C HIS A 58 0.30 6.41 -24.39
N TYR A 59 -0.06 6.99 -23.25
CA TYR A 59 -1.46 7.10 -22.83
C TYR A 59 -2.06 8.40 -23.34
N PHE A 60 -3.35 8.33 -23.66
CA PHE A 60 -4.15 9.50 -23.96
C PHE A 60 -5.53 9.41 -23.31
N GLU A 61 -6.09 10.57 -22.99
CA GLU A 61 -7.47 10.72 -22.55
C GLU A 61 -8.03 12.06 -23.01
N ILE A 62 -9.27 12.05 -23.51
CA ILE A 62 -9.98 13.25 -23.91
C ILE A 62 -11.45 13.14 -23.55
N GLN A 63 -12.01 14.24 -23.06
CA GLN A 63 -13.44 14.43 -22.92
C GLN A 63 -13.96 15.24 -24.11
N THR A 64 -14.87 14.70 -24.89
CA THR A 64 -15.36 15.35 -26.11
C THR A 64 -16.84 15.05 -26.35
N GLU A 65 -17.51 15.99 -27.00
CA GLU A 65 -18.88 15.82 -27.50
C GLU A 65 -18.89 15.06 -28.84
N ASN A 66 -17.76 15.05 -29.57
CA ASN A 66 -17.62 14.35 -30.84
C ASN A 66 -16.50 13.28 -30.77
N PRO A 67 -16.75 12.14 -30.10
CA PRO A 67 -15.76 11.07 -29.93
C PRO A 67 -15.36 10.41 -31.25
N ASN A 68 -16.26 10.31 -32.23
CA ASN A 68 -15.97 9.67 -33.51
C ASN A 68 -14.94 10.45 -34.32
N LYS A 69 -15.09 11.78 -34.40
CA LYS A 69 -14.11 12.65 -35.07
C LYS A 69 -12.71 12.53 -34.45
N PHE A 70 -12.62 12.47 -33.12
CA PHE A 70 -11.34 12.25 -32.44
C PHE A 70 -10.75 10.86 -32.77
N ILE A 71 -11.57 9.81 -32.78
CA ILE A 71 -11.11 8.45 -33.09
C ILE A 71 -10.62 8.33 -34.53
N GLU A 72 -11.35 8.88 -35.50
CA GLU A 72 -10.94 8.92 -36.91
C GLU A 72 -9.56 9.58 -37.05
N ARG A 73 -9.40 10.76 -36.43
CA ARG A 73 -8.15 11.50 -36.47
C ARG A 73 -7.01 10.77 -35.74
N LEU A 74 -7.29 10.16 -34.60
CA LEU A 74 -6.34 9.34 -33.85
C LEU A 74 -5.80 8.17 -34.68
N LEU A 75 -6.68 7.49 -35.43
CA LEU A 75 -6.33 6.35 -36.27
C LEU A 75 -5.60 6.76 -37.55
N GLU A 76 -5.91 7.94 -38.09
CA GLU A 76 -5.25 8.52 -39.26
C GLU A 76 -3.81 8.96 -38.95
N VAL A 77 -3.64 9.79 -37.92
CA VAL A 77 -2.37 10.46 -37.59
C VAL A 77 -1.41 9.50 -36.87
N ASN A 78 -1.93 8.75 -35.90
CA ASN A 78 -1.14 7.82 -35.08
C ASN A 78 0.09 8.48 -34.41
N ASP A 79 -0.01 9.77 -34.05
CA ASP A 79 1.00 10.57 -33.35
C ASP A 79 0.32 11.53 -32.36
N LEU A 80 0.62 11.38 -31.07
CA LEU A 80 0.03 12.21 -30.03
C LEU A 80 0.50 13.67 -30.09
N GLN A 81 1.70 13.97 -30.63
CA GLN A 81 2.20 15.36 -30.70
C GLN A 81 1.34 16.23 -31.63
N ILE A 82 0.92 15.66 -32.75
CA ILE A 82 -0.01 16.32 -33.67
C ILE A 82 -1.38 16.49 -32.98
N LEU A 83 -1.90 15.44 -32.32
CA LEU A 83 -3.19 15.50 -31.64
C LEU A 83 -3.21 16.47 -30.45
N ILE A 84 -2.09 16.66 -29.75
CA ILE A 84 -1.96 17.66 -28.68
C ILE A 84 -2.27 19.07 -29.20
N THR A 85 -1.80 19.37 -30.42
CA THR A 85 -2.00 20.67 -31.08
C THR A 85 -3.44 20.85 -31.53
N GLU A 86 -4.07 19.79 -32.04
CA GLU A 86 -5.45 19.81 -32.57
C GLU A 86 -6.52 19.75 -31.47
N TYR A 87 -6.23 19.13 -30.33
CA TYR A 87 -7.16 18.89 -29.23
C TYR A 87 -6.62 19.48 -27.92
N PRO A 88 -6.96 20.73 -27.57
CA PRO A 88 -6.39 21.43 -26.41
C PRO A 88 -6.62 20.75 -25.06
N ASN A 89 -7.68 19.96 -24.93
CA ASN A 89 -8.03 19.24 -23.70
C ASN A 89 -7.57 17.77 -23.69
N LEU A 90 -6.75 17.36 -24.66
CA LEU A 90 -6.13 16.03 -24.67
C LEU A 90 -5.09 15.93 -23.54
N ILE A 91 -5.32 14.97 -22.65
CA ILE A 91 -4.41 14.53 -21.59
C ILE A 91 -3.48 13.48 -22.19
N THR A 92 -2.19 13.59 -21.88
CA THR A 92 -1.14 12.69 -22.41
C THR A 92 -0.18 12.26 -21.32
N ASP A 93 0.38 11.06 -21.49
CA ASP A 93 1.44 10.52 -20.63
C ASP A 93 2.36 9.61 -21.48
N PHE A 94 3.64 9.98 -21.61
CA PHE A 94 4.55 9.39 -22.60
C PHE A 94 5.49 8.33 -22.00
N ASP A 95 6.10 7.51 -22.85
CA ASP A 95 7.13 6.53 -22.46
C ASP A 95 6.70 5.57 -21.34
N LEU A 96 5.57 4.90 -21.54
CA LEU A 96 5.00 3.95 -20.57
C LEU A 96 5.35 2.52 -20.93
N LEU A 97 5.75 1.72 -19.93
CA LEU A 97 5.70 0.27 -20.02
C LEU A 97 4.24 -0.19 -19.92
N LEU A 98 3.74 -0.84 -20.97
CA LEU A 98 2.40 -1.41 -21.03
C LEU A 98 2.47 -2.94 -21.00
N VAL A 99 1.78 -3.57 -20.03
CA VAL A 99 1.65 -5.03 -19.93
C VAL A 99 0.24 -5.46 -20.31
N ARG A 100 0.17 -6.51 -21.13
CA ARG A 100 -1.05 -7.22 -21.53
C ARG A 100 -1.17 -8.49 -20.71
N ASN A 101 -2.21 -8.59 -19.89
CA ASN A 101 -2.48 -9.75 -19.06
C ASN A 101 -3.90 -10.30 -19.32
N ILE A 102 -4.05 -11.63 -19.25
CA ILE A 102 -5.33 -12.31 -19.37
C ILE A 102 -5.59 -13.01 -18.05
N TYR A 103 -6.73 -12.72 -17.41
CA TYR A 103 -7.12 -13.29 -16.14
C TYR A 103 -8.63 -13.54 -16.08
N LYS A 104 -9.08 -14.24 -15.05
CA LYS A 104 -10.51 -14.39 -14.76
C LYS A 104 -10.92 -13.41 -13.67
N ASP A 105 -12.00 -12.66 -13.89
CA ASP A 105 -12.55 -11.75 -12.88
C ASP A 105 -13.34 -12.51 -11.79
N TYR A 106 -13.98 -11.75 -10.90
CA TYR A 106 -14.76 -12.32 -9.78
C TYR A 106 -16.00 -13.09 -10.24
N ASP A 107 -16.47 -12.87 -11.47
CA ASP A 107 -17.57 -13.61 -12.11
C ASP A 107 -17.05 -14.81 -12.93
N ASP A 108 -15.78 -15.20 -12.77
CA ASP A 108 -15.08 -16.22 -13.58
C ASP A 108 -15.03 -15.90 -15.09
N LYS A 109 -15.28 -14.63 -15.49
CA LYS A 109 -15.22 -14.20 -16.90
C LYS A 109 -13.78 -13.90 -17.28
N LYS A 110 -13.37 -14.35 -18.47
CA LYS A 110 -12.03 -14.06 -19.01
C LYS A 110 -11.94 -12.61 -19.48
N ILE A 111 -11.07 -11.85 -18.83
CA ILE A 111 -10.78 -10.45 -19.11
C ILE A 111 -9.36 -10.33 -19.65
N ILE A 112 -9.19 -9.49 -20.66
CA ILE A 112 -7.88 -8.99 -21.10
C ILE A 112 -7.70 -7.57 -20.57
N LYS A 113 -6.57 -7.34 -19.91
CA LYS A 113 -6.21 -6.07 -19.28
C LYS A 113 -4.89 -5.55 -19.84
N PHE A 114 -4.91 -4.28 -20.19
CA PHE A 114 -3.76 -3.50 -20.61
C PHE A 114 -3.49 -2.49 -19.50
N ARG A 115 -2.34 -2.61 -18.84
CA ARG A 115 -2.02 -1.84 -17.64
C ARG A 115 -0.58 -1.35 -17.67
N THR A 116 -0.40 -0.08 -17.30
CA THR A 116 0.91 0.48 -16.97
C THR A 116 1.14 0.40 -15.46
N TYR A 117 2.30 0.78 -14.97
CA TYR A 117 2.63 0.66 -13.56
C TYR A 117 3.15 1.99 -13.02
N GLU A 118 2.85 2.25 -11.76
CA GLU A 118 3.34 3.42 -11.04
C GLU A 118 4.87 3.37 -10.96
N ILE A 119 5.50 4.48 -11.35
CA ILE A 119 6.95 4.71 -11.26
C ILE A 119 7.17 6.15 -10.83
N GLY A 120 7.88 6.37 -9.73
CA GLY A 120 8.03 7.71 -9.16
C GLY A 120 6.69 8.28 -8.68
N ASN A 121 6.34 9.50 -9.11
CA ASN A 121 5.04 10.12 -8.81
C ASN A 121 3.97 9.82 -9.88
N GLY A 122 4.33 9.05 -10.92
CA GLY A 122 3.42 8.75 -12.03
C GLY A 122 2.37 7.70 -11.66
N GLN A 123 1.12 7.96 -12.04
CA GLN A 123 0.01 7.02 -11.86
C GLN A 123 0.04 5.87 -12.87
N ASP A 124 -0.64 4.77 -12.54
CA ASP A 124 -0.95 3.73 -13.50
C ASP A 124 -2.19 4.05 -14.34
N HIS A 125 -2.21 3.51 -15.55
CA HIS A 125 -3.32 3.59 -16.49
C HIS A 125 -3.81 2.18 -16.81
N GLU A 126 -5.12 2.00 -16.86
CA GLU A 126 -5.72 0.70 -17.13
C GLU A 126 -6.90 0.75 -18.10
N ILE A 127 -6.88 -0.21 -19.03
CA ILE A 127 -8.02 -0.53 -19.90
C ILE A 127 -8.22 -2.04 -19.90
N SER A 128 -9.47 -2.46 -19.66
CA SER A 128 -9.85 -3.87 -19.58
C SER A 128 -11.05 -4.15 -20.49
N PHE A 129 -11.05 -5.31 -21.14
CA PHE A 129 -12.13 -5.78 -22.01
C PHE A 129 -12.46 -7.25 -21.74
N PRO A 130 -13.71 -7.68 -22.00
CA PRO A 130 -13.99 -9.10 -22.23
C PRO A 130 -13.09 -9.65 -23.34
N ILE A 131 -12.58 -10.87 -23.17
CA ILE A 131 -11.65 -11.44 -24.14
C ILE A 131 -12.32 -11.61 -25.52
N LYS A 132 -11.72 -11.03 -26.56
CA LYS A 132 -12.14 -11.14 -27.97
C LYS A 132 -10.92 -11.31 -28.86
N LYS A 133 -11.07 -11.93 -30.05
CA LYS A 133 -9.96 -12.18 -30.99
C LYS A 133 -9.19 -10.90 -31.36
N LYS A 134 -9.88 -9.77 -31.54
CA LYS A 134 -9.23 -8.50 -31.90
C LYS A 134 -8.17 -8.01 -30.91
N TRP A 135 -8.40 -8.23 -29.61
CA TRP A 135 -7.50 -7.75 -28.55
C TRP A 135 -6.29 -8.65 -28.31
N GLN A 136 -6.27 -9.81 -28.96
CA GLN A 136 -5.18 -10.79 -28.89
C GLN A 136 -4.21 -10.66 -30.07
N LYS A 137 -4.50 -9.80 -31.04
CA LYS A 137 -3.58 -9.53 -32.15
C LYS A 137 -2.33 -8.81 -31.62
N ASP A 138 -1.17 -9.17 -32.15
CA ASP A 138 0.09 -8.54 -31.74
C ASP A 138 0.40 -7.25 -32.51
N ASN A 139 -0.23 -7.05 -33.67
CA ASN A 139 -0.05 -5.89 -34.56
C ASN A 139 -1.02 -4.73 -34.26
N LEU A 140 -1.45 -4.58 -33.00
CA LEU A 140 -2.28 -3.45 -32.59
C LEU A 140 -1.43 -2.17 -32.63
N LYS A 141 -1.96 -1.10 -33.23
CA LYS A 141 -1.35 0.24 -33.15
C LYS A 141 -1.96 1.07 -32.01
N THR A 142 -3.27 0.92 -31.80
CA THR A 142 -4.01 1.71 -30.82
C THR A 142 -4.99 0.82 -30.07
N ILE A 143 -5.10 1.01 -28.76
CA ILE A 143 -6.09 0.35 -27.90
C ILE A 143 -6.86 1.44 -27.16
N TYR A 144 -8.18 1.47 -27.25
CA TYR A 144 -8.97 2.51 -26.61
C TYR A 144 -10.34 2.03 -26.14
N LYS A 145 -10.87 2.73 -25.14
CA LYS A 145 -12.23 2.58 -24.61
C LYS A 145 -12.98 3.91 -24.72
N ILE A 146 -14.29 3.81 -24.91
CA ILE A 146 -15.20 4.94 -24.92
C ILE A 146 -16.12 4.80 -23.72
N ARG A 147 -16.29 5.87 -22.94
CA ARG A 147 -17.20 5.91 -21.80
C ARG A 147 -18.03 7.18 -21.86
N THR A 148 -19.35 7.04 -21.99
CA THR A 148 -20.28 8.17 -21.98
C THR A 148 -20.88 8.35 -20.60
N ASN A 149 -20.77 9.57 -20.05
CA ASN A 149 -21.47 9.93 -18.83
C ASN A 149 -22.84 10.51 -19.19
N LYS A 150 -23.90 9.69 -19.08
CA LYS A 150 -25.27 10.09 -19.40
C LYS A 150 -25.75 11.33 -18.64
N LYS A 151 -25.22 11.58 -17.43
CA LYS A 151 -25.63 12.74 -16.61
C LYS A 151 -24.97 14.05 -17.05
N LYS A 152 -23.70 14.00 -17.46
CA LYS A 152 -22.93 15.18 -17.88
C LYS A 152 -22.99 15.43 -19.39
N GLY A 153 -23.58 14.51 -20.17
CA GLY A 153 -23.66 14.61 -21.64
C GLY A 153 -22.31 14.44 -22.37
N ASN A 154 -21.22 14.19 -21.64
CA ASN A 154 -19.88 14.12 -22.19
C ASN A 154 -19.41 12.68 -22.41
N THR A 155 -18.53 12.49 -23.40
CA THR A 155 -17.91 11.20 -23.69
C THR A 155 -16.40 11.26 -23.46
N THR A 156 -15.87 10.35 -22.66
CA THR A 156 -14.44 10.16 -22.47
C THR A 156 -13.93 9.09 -23.43
N VAL A 157 -12.92 9.42 -24.24
CA VAL A 157 -12.13 8.46 -25.00
C VAL A 157 -10.76 8.37 -24.33
N SER A 158 -10.35 7.16 -23.94
CA SER A 158 -9.04 6.92 -23.29
C SER A 158 -8.39 5.67 -23.86
N GLY A 159 -7.06 5.66 -23.94
CA GLY A 159 -6.36 4.65 -24.69
C GLY A 159 -4.86 4.66 -24.57
N PHE A 160 -4.25 3.72 -25.28
CA PHE A 160 -2.83 3.60 -25.49
C PHE A 160 -2.54 3.65 -26.99
N LEU A 161 -1.58 4.49 -27.37
CA LEU A 161 -0.90 4.46 -28.65
C LEU A 161 0.36 3.62 -28.50
N LEU A 162 0.44 2.49 -29.19
CA LEU A 162 1.57 1.55 -29.06
C LEU A 162 2.72 2.00 -29.96
N ARG A 163 3.92 2.07 -29.40
CA ARG A 163 5.13 2.38 -30.18
C ARG A 163 5.69 1.13 -30.87
N ASN A 164 5.43 -0.04 -30.28
CA ASN A 164 5.92 -1.34 -30.72
C ASN A 164 4.84 -2.40 -30.56
N ASN A 165 4.97 -3.51 -31.28
CA ASN A 165 4.12 -4.69 -31.08
C ASN A 165 4.36 -5.29 -29.69
N PHE A 166 3.35 -6.00 -29.17
CA PHE A 166 3.53 -6.77 -27.94
C PHE A 166 4.53 -7.89 -28.15
N ILE A 167 5.49 -8.00 -27.24
CA ILE A 167 6.48 -9.08 -27.22
C ILE A 167 6.44 -9.85 -25.91
N THR A 168 6.97 -11.07 -25.94
CA THR A 168 7.30 -11.87 -24.75
C THR A 168 8.76 -12.28 -24.88
N LYS A 169 9.50 -12.30 -23.77
CA LYS A 169 10.88 -12.79 -23.74
C LYS A 169 10.93 -14.12 -23.00
N LYS A 170 11.84 -15.01 -23.40
CA LYS A 170 12.14 -16.21 -22.60
C LYS A 170 12.82 -15.77 -21.31
N ILE A 171 12.41 -16.35 -20.18
CA ILE A 171 13.07 -16.10 -18.90
C ILE A 171 14.46 -16.77 -18.92
N PRO A 172 15.55 -16.05 -18.59
CA PRO A 172 16.91 -16.60 -18.60
C PRO A 172 17.04 -17.89 -17.77
N LEU A 173 17.92 -18.79 -18.21
CA LEU A 173 18.06 -20.15 -17.65
C LEU A 173 18.30 -20.14 -16.13
N LYS A 174 19.14 -19.22 -15.65
CA LYS A 174 19.42 -19.01 -14.22
C LYS A 174 18.13 -18.85 -13.42
N TYR A 175 17.23 -17.97 -13.86
CA TYR A 175 16.00 -17.62 -13.14
C TYR A 175 14.86 -18.62 -13.34
N LYS A 176 14.86 -19.35 -14.47
CA LYS A 176 13.97 -20.50 -14.65
C LYS A 176 14.15 -21.53 -13.52
N SER A 177 15.40 -21.77 -13.10
CA SER A 177 15.67 -22.72 -12.00
C SER A 177 15.06 -22.28 -10.67
N TYR A 178 14.85 -20.98 -10.45
CA TYR A 178 14.30 -20.43 -9.21
C TYR A 178 12.78 -20.62 -9.18
N ILE A 179 12.12 -20.42 -10.34
CA ILE A 179 10.69 -20.71 -10.51
C ILE A 179 10.43 -22.20 -10.29
N ALA A 180 11.23 -23.06 -10.93
CA ALA A 180 11.11 -24.51 -10.78
C ALA A 180 11.35 -24.96 -9.32
N TYR A 181 12.36 -24.38 -8.66
CA TYR A 181 12.61 -24.62 -7.24
C TYR A 181 11.40 -24.25 -6.37
N THR A 182 10.76 -23.11 -6.65
CA THR A 182 9.55 -22.68 -5.95
C THR A 182 8.41 -23.68 -6.11
N ASP A 183 8.13 -24.12 -7.34
CA ASP A 183 7.10 -25.13 -7.63
C ASP A 183 7.42 -26.51 -7.04
N LYS A 184 8.71 -26.78 -6.76
CA LYS A 184 9.13 -28.03 -6.13
C LYS A 184 8.99 -28.00 -4.62
N ILE A 185 9.39 -26.89 -4.01
CA ILE A 185 9.30 -26.66 -2.56
C ILE A 185 7.85 -26.45 -2.14
N ILE A 186 7.05 -25.76 -2.96
CA ILE A 186 5.64 -25.49 -2.72
C ILE A 186 4.82 -26.14 -3.83
N ASP A 187 4.16 -27.25 -3.53
CA ASP A 187 3.29 -27.92 -4.50
C ASP A 187 2.19 -26.96 -5.02
N PRO A 188 2.15 -26.68 -6.34
CA PRO A 188 1.14 -25.83 -6.96
C PRO A 188 -0.27 -26.42 -6.86
N ASP A 189 -0.41 -27.74 -6.82
CA ASP A 189 -1.71 -28.42 -6.79
C ASP A 189 -2.25 -28.55 -5.35
N PHE A 190 -1.41 -28.26 -4.35
CA PHE A 190 -1.80 -28.32 -2.95
C PHE A 190 -2.63 -27.09 -2.50
N ASN A 191 -3.86 -27.36 -2.09
CA ASN A 191 -4.73 -26.39 -1.44
C ASN A 191 -4.65 -26.52 0.08
N LEU A 192 -4.21 -25.43 0.74
CA LEU A 192 -4.08 -25.39 2.19
C LEU A 192 -5.44 -25.58 2.88
N PHE A 193 -6.43 -24.80 2.48
CA PHE A 193 -7.80 -24.91 2.97
C PHE A 193 -8.64 -25.73 2.00
N ILE A 194 -9.46 -26.62 2.56
CA ILE A 194 -10.34 -27.51 1.81
C ILE A 194 -11.66 -26.76 1.65
N LYS A 195 -12.06 -26.46 0.40
CA LYS A 195 -13.38 -25.86 0.13
C LYS A 195 -14.45 -26.84 0.60
N SER A 196 -15.36 -26.40 1.47
CA SER A 196 -16.60 -27.14 1.71
C SER A 196 -17.54 -26.89 0.55
N ASP A 197 -18.13 -27.93 -0.02
CA ASP A 197 -19.09 -27.82 -1.13
C ASP A 197 -20.39 -27.06 -0.77
N ASN A 198 -20.55 -26.65 0.49
CA ASN A 198 -21.72 -25.91 0.94
C ASN A 198 -21.51 -24.39 0.80
N ASN A 199 -22.05 -23.83 -0.29
CA ASN A 199 -22.53 -22.45 -0.38
C ASN A 199 -23.77 -22.20 0.50
N ASN A 200 -23.94 -22.92 1.62
CA ASN A 200 -25.04 -22.66 2.53
C ASN A 200 -24.63 -21.53 3.46
N THR A 201 -25.23 -20.37 3.19
CA THR A 201 -25.69 -19.42 4.21
C THR A 201 -25.86 -20.13 5.56
N SER A 202 -24.92 -19.88 6.47
CA SER A 202 -25.11 -19.86 7.93
C SER A 202 -26.30 -20.66 8.48
N ASN A 203 -26.27 -21.98 8.36
CA ASN A 203 -26.86 -22.79 9.43
C ASN A 203 -25.81 -22.79 10.54
N PHE A 204 -25.92 -21.83 11.46
CA PHE A 204 -25.19 -21.87 12.72
C PHE A 204 -25.64 -23.13 13.47
N ALA A 205 -25.06 -24.28 13.14
CA ALA A 205 -25.12 -25.45 14.00
C ALA A 205 -24.65 -24.97 15.38
N SER A 206 -25.48 -25.15 16.40
CA SER A 206 -25.23 -24.61 17.73
C SER A 206 -23.84 -25.05 18.22
N THR A 207 -22.90 -24.12 18.36
CA THR A 207 -21.54 -24.40 18.87
C THR A 207 -21.52 -24.64 20.37
N LYS A 208 -22.69 -24.78 21.00
CA LYS A 208 -22.86 -24.94 22.44
C LYS A 208 -22.00 -26.07 23.00
N VAL A 209 -21.84 -27.18 22.26
CA VAL A 209 -20.97 -28.30 22.67
C VAL A 209 -19.50 -27.85 22.80
N PHE A 210 -19.01 -27.02 21.88
CA PHE A 210 -17.65 -26.47 21.93
C PHE A 210 -17.50 -25.43 23.05
N ASP A 211 -18.52 -24.59 23.24
CA ASP A 211 -18.53 -23.57 24.28
C ASP A 211 -18.60 -24.19 25.67
N ASP A 212 -19.33 -25.29 25.83
CA ASP A 212 -19.44 -26.03 27.09
C ASP A 212 -18.11 -26.69 27.48
N LEU A 213 -17.40 -27.30 26.52
CA LEU A 213 -16.03 -27.79 26.71
C LEU A 213 -15.09 -26.64 27.12
N SER A 214 -15.13 -25.52 26.38
CA SER A 214 -14.25 -24.37 26.61
C SER A 214 -14.51 -23.73 27.97
N LYS A 215 -15.78 -23.53 28.36
CA LYS A 215 -16.18 -23.00 29.67
C LYS A 215 -15.84 -23.94 30.80
N TYR A 216 -15.96 -25.25 30.59
CA TYR A 216 -15.54 -26.24 31.60
C TYR A 216 -14.05 -26.15 31.86
N TYR A 217 -13.23 -26.20 30.80
CA TYR A 217 -11.78 -26.05 30.91
C TYR A 217 -11.36 -24.75 31.60
N GLN A 218 -11.97 -23.61 31.24
CA GLN A 218 -11.65 -22.32 31.83
C GLN A 218 -11.96 -22.26 33.33
N ARG A 219 -13.05 -22.88 33.78
CA ARG A 219 -13.40 -22.98 35.20
C ARG A 219 -12.46 -23.94 35.95
N ALA A 220 -12.25 -25.15 35.42
CA ALA A 220 -11.41 -26.16 36.04
C ALA A 220 -9.94 -25.73 36.20
N THR A 221 -9.49 -24.77 35.37
CA THR A 221 -8.10 -24.27 35.38
C THR A 221 -7.97 -22.87 35.98
N ASN A 222 -9.04 -22.34 36.58
CA ASN A 222 -9.08 -21.00 37.17
C ASN A 222 -8.54 -19.91 36.21
N LYS A 223 -9.05 -19.87 34.97
CA LYS A 223 -8.65 -18.85 34.00
C LYS A 223 -8.90 -17.45 34.60
N PRO A 224 -7.89 -16.54 34.56
CA PRO A 224 -8.05 -15.19 35.07
C PRO A 224 -9.26 -14.48 34.44
N VAL A 225 -10.07 -13.85 35.29
CA VAL A 225 -11.24 -13.08 34.87
C VAL A 225 -10.80 -11.66 34.50
N TYR A 226 -11.37 -11.13 33.42
CA TYR A 226 -11.08 -9.77 33.00
C TYR A 226 -11.51 -8.77 34.07
N ASP A 227 -10.53 -8.02 34.58
CA ASP A 227 -10.72 -6.89 35.49
C ASP A 227 -10.29 -5.61 34.79
N LYS A 228 -11.25 -4.69 34.64
CA LYS A 228 -11.07 -3.43 33.92
C LYS A 228 -10.20 -2.43 34.67
N ASP A 229 -10.13 -2.55 35.99
CA ASP A 229 -9.43 -1.60 36.86
C ASP A 229 -8.00 -2.09 37.18
N LYS A 230 -7.72 -3.37 36.91
CA LYS A 230 -6.40 -4.02 37.07
C LYS A 230 -5.90 -4.66 35.77
N TYR A 231 -6.00 -3.92 34.66
CA TYR A 231 -5.73 -4.45 33.32
C TYR A 231 -4.32 -5.04 33.17
N ASP A 232 -3.27 -4.33 33.60
CA ASP A 232 -1.89 -4.81 33.46
C ASP A 232 -1.64 -6.10 34.27
N ALA A 233 -2.19 -6.16 35.49
CA ALA A 233 -2.12 -7.35 36.33
C ALA A 233 -2.91 -8.53 35.71
N TYR A 234 -4.08 -8.26 35.12
CA TYR A 234 -4.84 -9.27 34.36
C TYR A 234 -4.04 -9.81 33.17
N LEU A 235 -3.36 -8.93 32.42
CA LEU A 235 -2.53 -9.33 31.28
C LEU A 235 -1.39 -10.26 31.70
N ASP A 236 -0.71 -9.94 32.79
CA ASP A 236 0.36 -10.78 33.34
C ASP A 236 -0.16 -12.13 33.84
N GLN A 237 -1.28 -12.14 34.55
CA GLN A 237 -1.93 -13.38 35.00
C GLN A 237 -2.39 -14.24 33.83
N GLN A 238 -3.00 -13.62 32.82
CA GLN A 238 -3.44 -14.30 31.60
C GLN A 238 -2.26 -14.90 30.85
N LYS A 239 -1.15 -14.18 30.73
CA LYS A 239 0.08 -14.69 30.11
C LYS A 239 0.61 -15.91 30.84
N LYS A 240 0.70 -15.86 32.18
CA LYS A 240 1.12 -17.00 33.02
C LYS A 240 0.18 -18.20 32.87
N TRP A 241 -1.14 -17.97 32.79
CA TRP A 241 -2.12 -19.02 32.57
C TRP A 241 -1.97 -19.67 31.18
N LEU A 242 -1.80 -18.86 30.13
CA LEU A 242 -1.59 -19.35 28.76
C LEU A 242 -0.33 -20.21 28.63
N GLN A 243 0.76 -19.86 29.33
CA GLN A 243 1.99 -20.66 29.38
C GLN A 243 1.76 -22.06 29.98
N LYS A 244 0.79 -22.21 30.88
CA LYS A 244 0.42 -23.49 31.52
C LYS A 244 -0.69 -24.24 30.79
N LYS A 245 -1.23 -23.71 29.67
CA LYS A 245 -2.39 -24.29 28.97
C LYS A 245 -2.22 -25.79 28.66
N ARG A 246 -1.04 -26.20 28.18
CA ARG A 246 -0.72 -27.62 27.87
C ARG A 246 -0.71 -28.49 29.11
N PHE A 247 -0.03 -28.04 30.17
CA PHE A 247 0.02 -28.76 31.45
C PHE A 247 -1.39 -29.01 32.01
N PHE A 248 -2.24 -27.98 31.99
CA PHE A 248 -3.62 -28.11 32.45
C PHE A 248 -4.44 -29.08 31.61
N SER A 249 -4.33 -29.02 30.27
CA SER A 249 -5.07 -29.95 29.41
C SER A 249 -4.63 -31.39 29.62
N ASP A 250 -3.33 -31.63 29.80
CA ASP A 250 -2.79 -32.98 30.04
C ASP A 250 -3.26 -33.52 31.40
N SER A 251 -3.25 -32.68 32.44
CA SER A 251 -3.71 -33.05 33.77
C SER A 251 -5.21 -33.38 33.79
N LEU A 252 -6.05 -32.52 33.18
CA LEU A 252 -7.48 -32.76 33.10
C LEU A 252 -7.78 -34.02 32.27
N PHE A 253 -7.08 -34.22 31.15
CA PHE A 253 -7.29 -35.42 30.35
C PHE A 253 -6.92 -36.71 31.10
N LYS A 254 -5.95 -36.70 32.02
CA LYS A 254 -5.57 -37.88 32.79
C LYS A 254 -6.49 -38.19 33.97
N HIS A 255 -7.05 -37.16 34.60
CA HIS A 255 -7.67 -37.30 35.93
C HIS A 255 -9.14 -36.83 36.01
N ASP A 256 -9.68 -36.22 34.95
CA ASP A 256 -11.02 -35.63 34.96
C ASP A 256 -11.91 -36.27 33.88
N THR A 257 -12.76 -37.22 34.30
CA THR A 257 -13.70 -37.94 33.43
C THR A 257 -14.73 -36.99 32.79
N ILE A 258 -15.11 -35.89 33.46
CA ILE A 258 -16.08 -34.93 32.91
C ILE A 258 -15.44 -34.16 31.76
N PHE A 259 -14.17 -33.76 31.90
CA PHE A 259 -13.43 -33.15 30.80
C PHE A 259 -13.30 -34.10 29.60
N GLN A 260 -12.94 -35.37 29.83
CA GLN A 260 -12.85 -36.38 28.78
C GLN A 260 -14.20 -36.55 28.03
N GLN A 261 -15.30 -36.72 28.75
CA GLN A 261 -16.64 -36.86 28.16
C GLN A 261 -17.01 -35.66 27.29
N LYS A 262 -16.76 -34.43 27.78
CA LYS A 262 -17.03 -33.20 27.01
C LYS A 262 -16.13 -33.09 25.77
N LEU A 263 -14.86 -33.50 25.87
CA LEU A 263 -13.92 -33.50 24.76
C LEU A 263 -14.38 -34.48 23.66
N PHE A 264 -14.71 -35.72 24.01
CA PHE A 264 -15.16 -36.72 23.03
C PHE A 264 -16.50 -36.33 22.40
N ALA A 265 -17.46 -35.83 23.19
CA ALA A 265 -18.72 -35.31 22.66
C ALA A 265 -18.51 -34.16 21.65
N ALA A 266 -17.58 -33.24 21.95
CA ALA A 266 -17.21 -32.18 21.02
C ALA A 266 -16.53 -32.70 19.75
N ILE A 267 -15.67 -33.72 19.86
CA ILE A 267 -15.01 -34.36 18.71
C ILE A 267 -16.04 -35.02 17.79
N ASP A 268 -17.01 -35.75 18.34
CA ASP A 268 -18.00 -36.47 17.53
C ASP A 268 -18.96 -35.49 16.86
N PHE A 269 -19.44 -34.47 17.58
CA PHE A 269 -20.21 -33.38 16.99
C PHE A 269 -19.44 -32.69 15.85
N ALA A 270 -18.14 -32.43 16.03
CA ALA A 270 -17.30 -31.80 15.01
C ALA A 270 -17.13 -32.66 13.75
N LYS A 271 -17.01 -33.99 13.89
CA LYS A 271 -16.94 -34.92 12.75
C LYS A 271 -18.25 -34.93 11.97
N GLU A 272 -19.38 -35.05 12.66
CA GLU A 272 -20.72 -35.08 12.08
C GLU A 272 -21.03 -33.79 11.31
N ASN A 273 -20.77 -32.64 11.96
CA ASN A 273 -21.14 -31.33 11.43
C ASN A 273 -20.03 -30.67 10.59
N LYS A 274 -18.89 -31.36 10.42
CA LYS A 274 -17.71 -30.87 9.66
C LYS A 274 -17.22 -29.49 10.12
N THR A 275 -17.36 -29.15 11.40
CA THR A 275 -17.02 -27.84 11.98
C THR A 275 -16.14 -27.95 13.23
N SER A 276 -15.38 -26.91 13.57
CA SER A 276 -14.51 -26.85 14.76
C SER A 276 -14.32 -25.41 15.27
N ASN A 277 -13.74 -25.27 16.47
CA ASN A 277 -13.25 -24.00 17.01
C ASN A 277 -11.81 -24.11 17.53
N THR A 278 -11.23 -22.98 17.98
CA THR A 278 -9.83 -22.91 18.46
C THR A 278 -9.50 -23.86 19.59
N ASP A 279 -10.39 -23.94 20.58
CA ASP A 279 -10.09 -24.70 21.79
C ASP A 279 -10.20 -26.19 21.50
N LEU A 280 -11.22 -26.63 20.74
CA LEU A 280 -11.31 -28.01 20.28
C LEU A 280 -10.11 -28.41 19.40
N GLU A 281 -9.72 -27.57 18.44
CA GLU A 281 -8.54 -27.80 17.60
C GLU A 281 -7.26 -27.97 18.43
N PHE A 282 -7.08 -27.13 19.45
CA PHE A 282 -5.97 -27.21 20.40
C PHE A 282 -6.01 -28.53 21.19
N PHE A 283 -7.15 -28.89 21.78
CA PHE A 283 -7.28 -30.12 22.58
C PHE A 283 -7.07 -31.37 21.74
N ILE A 284 -7.63 -31.44 20.53
CA ILE A 284 -7.38 -32.54 19.61
C ILE A 284 -5.89 -32.64 19.30
N GLY A 285 -5.22 -31.52 18.99
CA GLY A 285 -3.81 -31.53 18.61
C GLY A 285 -2.87 -31.91 19.76
N GLN A 286 -3.23 -31.54 20.99
CA GLN A 286 -2.45 -31.83 22.19
C GLN A 286 -2.70 -33.25 22.74
N LEU A 287 -3.95 -33.69 22.78
CA LEU A 287 -4.37 -34.86 23.56
C LEU A 287 -4.75 -36.09 22.71
N ILE A 288 -5.13 -35.88 21.44
CA ILE A 288 -5.73 -36.94 20.61
C ILE A 288 -4.88 -37.25 19.37
N SER A 289 -4.78 -36.29 18.44
CA SER A 289 -4.04 -36.46 17.19
C SER A 289 -3.77 -35.11 16.52
N LYS A 290 -2.49 -34.80 16.36
CA LYS A 290 -2.00 -33.65 15.58
C LYS A 290 -2.50 -33.66 14.14
N LYS A 291 -2.53 -34.84 13.50
CA LYS A 291 -3.03 -35.01 12.12
C LYS A 291 -4.51 -34.65 12.03
N THR A 292 -5.32 -35.08 13.00
CA THR A 292 -6.74 -34.75 13.07
C THR A 292 -6.98 -33.26 13.29
N ALA A 293 -6.21 -32.62 14.17
CA ALA A 293 -6.30 -31.17 14.40
C ALA A 293 -6.02 -30.36 13.13
N ILE A 294 -4.96 -30.70 12.38
CA ILE A 294 -4.66 -30.05 11.10
C ILE A 294 -5.83 -30.21 10.12
N ASN A 295 -6.40 -31.41 10.00
CA ASN A 295 -7.53 -31.63 9.10
C ASN A 295 -8.75 -30.76 9.47
N PHE A 296 -9.03 -30.56 10.75
CA PHE A 296 -10.08 -29.65 11.20
C PHE A 296 -9.76 -28.18 10.86
N MET A 297 -8.55 -27.71 11.14
CA MET A 297 -8.12 -26.34 10.80
C MET A 297 -8.22 -26.07 9.29
N ARG A 298 -7.85 -27.03 8.44
CA ARG A 298 -7.94 -26.92 6.98
C ARG A 298 -9.38 -26.82 6.47
N LYS A 299 -10.34 -27.44 7.16
CA LYS A 299 -11.77 -27.40 6.82
C LYS A 299 -12.49 -26.17 7.41
N ASN A 300 -11.90 -25.55 8.44
CA ASN A 300 -12.47 -24.41 9.16
C ASN A 300 -11.53 -23.19 9.07
N PRO A 301 -11.33 -22.60 7.87
CA PRO A 301 -10.51 -21.41 7.72
C PRO A 301 -11.09 -20.24 8.54
N ARG A 302 -10.26 -19.59 9.34
CA ARG A 302 -10.66 -18.36 10.03
C ARG A 302 -10.68 -17.19 9.06
N ILE A 303 -11.73 -16.39 9.13
CA ILE A 303 -11.88 -15.18 8.34
C ILE A 303 -11.81 -13.99 9.30
N GLY A 304 -10.79 -13.16 9.13
CA GLY A 304 -10.60 -11.97 9.95
C GLY A 304 -11.65 -10.92 9.64
N SER A 305 -12.31 -10.40 10.69
CA SER A 305 -13.38 -9.41 10.58
C SER A 305 -12.87 -8.01 10.20
N CYS A 306 -11.62 -7.69 10.51
CA CYS A 306 -10.97 -6.42 10.18
C CYS A 306 -9.48 -6.61 9.86
N SER A 307 -8.81 -5.52 9.45
CA SER A 307 -7.40 -5.58 9.07
C SER A 307 -6.47 -5.88 10.25
N PHE A 308 -6.89 -5.66 11.50
CA PHE A 308 -6.10 -5.91 12.72
C PHE A 308 -6.38 -7.27 13.38
N ASP A 309 -7.37 -8.04 12.91
CA ASP A 309 -7.77 -9.33 13.49
C ASP A 309 -6.69 -10.40 13.26
N ASN A 310 -5.84 -10.71 14.23
CA ASN A 310 -4.75 -11.66 14.00
C ASN A 310 -5.15 -13.14 14.04
N SER A 311 -6.44 -13.46 14.22
CA SER A 311 -6.89 -14.86 14.34
C SER A 311 -6.56 -15.75 13.12
N PRO A 312 -6.63 -15.30 11.85
CA PRO A 312 -6.24 -16.16 10.73
C PRO A 312 -4.72 -16.37 10.65
N ARG A 313 -3.91 -15.36 11.05
CA ARG A 313 -2.45 -15.52 11.15
C ARG A 313 -2.08 -16.50 12.26
N ALA A 314 -2.74 -16.41 13.41
CA ALA A 314 -2.53 -17.36 14.50
C ALA A 314 -2.86 -18.81 14.08
N GLN A 315 -3.92 -19.01 13.28
CA GLN A 315 -4.22 -20.32 12.70
C GLN A 315 -3.11 -20.81 11.77
N LEU A 316 -2.61 -19.96 10.85
CA LEU A 316 -1.50 -20.34 9.97
C LEU A 316 -0.22 -20.68 10.76
N ALA A 317 0.10 -19.92 11.80
CA ALA A 317 1.25 -20.18 12.67
C ALA A 317 1.12 -21.53 13.39
N GLU A 318 -0.07 -21.82 13.93
CA GLU A 318 -0.34 -23.09 14.59
C GLU A 318 -0.33 -24.27 13.61
N MET A 319 -0.90 -24.09 12.41
CA MET A 319 -0.85 -25.10 11.34
C MET A 319 0.57 -25.43 10.92
N ALA A 320 1.43 -24.40 10.76
CA ALA A 320 2.84 -24.61 10.46
C ALA A 320 3.55 -25.34 11.61
N ARG A 321 3.36 -24.90 12.86
CA ARG A 321 3.97 -25.51 14.05
C ARG A 321 3.58 -26.98 14.22
N ILE A 322 2.29 -27.30 14.15
CA ILE A 322 1.82 -28.69 14.30
C ILE A 322 2.34 -29.54 13.14
N SER A 323 2.26 -29.04 11.91
CA SER A 323 2.70 -29.76 10.70
C SER A 323 4.20 -30.06 10.70
N ALA A 324 5.03 -29.13 11.18
CA ALA A 324 6.45 -29.38 11.40
C ALA A 324 6.68 -30.59 12.30
N SER A 325 5.94 -30.68 13.41
CA SER A 325 6.11 -31.75 14.41
C SER A 325 5.63 -33.14 13.96
N ILE A 326 4.98 -33.24 12.80
CA ILE A 326 4.56 -34.51 12.18
C ILE A 326 5.10 -34.65 10.75
N ALA A 327 6.10 -33.83 10.38
CA ALA A 327 6.70 -33.79 9.04
C ALA A 327 5.68 -33.67 7.88
N ASN A 328 4.55 -32.99 8.09
CA ASN A 328 3.57 -32.72 7.04
C ASN A 328 4.01 -31.51 6.21
N TRP A 329 4.88 -31.78 5.24
CA TRP A 329 5.57 -30.76 4.44
C TRP A 329 4.64 -29.74 3.78
N ASP A 330 3.63 -30.19 3.04
CA ASP A 330 2.82 -29.30 2.20
C ASP A 330 2.01 -28.30 3.05
N VAL A 331 1.47 -28.75 4.19
CA VAL A 331 0.79 -27.87 5.13
C VAL A 331 1.79 -26.92 5.79
N PHE A 332 2.97 -27.44 6.20
CA PHE A 332 4.01 -26.65 6.84
C PHE A 332 4.49 -25.50 5.95
N ILE A 333 4.97 -25.81 4.74
CA ILE A 333 5.58 -24.82 3.85
C ILE A 333 4.55 -23.81 3.34
N LYS A 334 3.34 -24.26 2.96
CA LYS A 334 2.28 -23.36 2.48
C LYS A 334 1.79 -22.42 3.58
N SER A 335 1.66 -22.90 4.81
CA SER A 335 1.27 -22.06 5.96
C SER A 335 2.36 -21.03 6.28
N SER A 336 3.63 -21.46 6.29
CA SER A 336 4.78 -20.58 6.55
C SER A 336 4.93 -19.49 5.48
N MET A 337 4.79 -19.85 4.20
CA MET A 337 4.82 -18.90 3.10
C MET A 337 3.63 -17.93 3.13
N ASN A 338 2.44 -18.40 3.52
CA ASN A 338 1.28 -17.53 3.72
C ASN A 338 1.45 -16.56 4.89
N LEU A 339 2.13 -16.96 5.98
CA LEU A 339 2.50 -16.05 7.06
C LEU A 339 3.46 -14.96 6.58
N LEU A 340 4.50 -15.35 5.86
CA LEU A 340 5.52 -14.47 5.28
C LEU A 340 4.87 -13.43 4.36
N ASN A 341 3.97 -13.87 3.49
CA ASN A 341 3.27 -13.01 2.52
C ASN A 341 2.00 -12.34 3.05
N ASP A 342 1.67 -12.50 4.34
CA ASP A 342 0.43 -12.04 4.96
C ASP A 342 -0.85 -12.44 4.20
N ARG A 343 -0.86 -13.65 3.63
CA ARG A 343 -2.01 -14.27 2.94
C ARG A 343 -2.95 -14.94 3.93
N ALA A 344 -3.54 -14.12 4.78
CA ALA A 344 -4.58 -14.47 5.73
C ALA A 344 -5.96 -14.09 5.18
N ASN A 345 -6.97 -14.96 5.32
CA ASN A 345 -8.34 -14.67 4.89
C ASN A 345 -8.95 -13.54 5.73
N ARG A 346 -9.34 -12.43 5.11
CA ARG A 346 -9.90 -11.24 5.78
C ARG A 346 -10.98 -10.58 4.93
N ILE A 347 -11.98 -9.97 5.59
CA ILE A 347 -13.03 -9.18 4.94
C ILE A 347 -12.50 -7.81 4.51
N ALA A 348 -11.73 -7.15 5.38
CA ALA A 348 -11.09 -5.87 5.11
C ALA A 348 -9.60 -5.95 5.43
N SER A 349 -8.77 -5.39 4.55
CA SER A 349 -7.32 -5.34 4.69
C SER A 349 -6.81 -3.92 4.46
N SER A 350 -5.79 -3.49 5.22
CA SER A 350 -5.15 -2.18 5.06
C SER A 350 -3.65 -2.34 5.00
N ASN A 351 -2.99 -1.59 4.10
CA ASN A 351 -1.55 -1.66 3.89
C ASN A 351 -0.75 -1.34 5.17
N ILE A 352 -1.28 -0.46 6.03
CA ILE A 352 -0.67 -0.09 7.33
C ILE A 352 -0.53 -1.32 8.24
N ALA A 353 -1.58 -2.13 8.35
CA ALA A 353 -1.56 -3.33 9.20
C ALA A 353 -0.69 -4.43 8.60
N THR A 354 -0.66 -4.56 7.28
CA THR A 354 0.20 -5.53 6.58
C THR A 354 1.67 -5.21 6.79
N ASN A 355 2.08 -3.95 6.65
CA ASN A 355 3.50 -3.55 6.71
C ASN A 355 4.11 -3.68 8.11
N SER A 356 3.31 -3.58 9.17
CA SER A 356 3.79 -3.70 10.56
C SER A 356 4.00 -5.13 11.04
N ARG A 357 3.62 -6.14 10.24
CA ARG A 357 3.71 -7.56 10.61
C ARG A 357 5.03 -8.19 10.17
N ASP A 358 5.62 -8.97 11.07
CA ASP A 358 6.82 -9.78 10.82
C ASP A 358 6.58 -10.86 9.76
N THR A 359 7.65 -11.19 9.03
CA THR A 359 7.68 -12.15 7.92
C THR A 359 8.03 -13.58 8.36
N TYR A 360 8.43 -13.78 9.62
CA TYR A 360 8.88 -15.08 10.16
C TYR A 360 10.03 -15.74 9.38
N ILE A 361 10.75 -14.98 8.56
CA ILE A 361 11.80 -15.47 7.66
C ILE A 361 12.88 -16.26 8.40
N ASN A 362 13.28 -15.79 9.59
CA ASN A 362 14.31 -16.42 10.41
C ASN A 362 13.99 -17.89 10.75
N GLN A 363 12.71 -18.29 10.77
CA GLN A 363 12.35 -19.69 11.01
C GLN A 363 12.55 -20.57 9.77
N LEU A 364 12.32 -20.02 8.56
CA LEU A 364 12.61 -20.73 7.32
C LEU A 364 14.10 -20.84 7.06
N GLU A 365 14.89 -19.85 7.51
CA GLU A 365 16.36 -19.86 7.40
C GLU A 365 17.05 -20.88 8.31
N LEU A 366 16.35 -21.46 9.28
CA LEU A 366 16.86 -22.58 10.08
C LEU A 366 16.81 -23.92 9.31
N LEU A 367 16.14 -23.95 8.16
CA LEU A 367 16.01 -25.13 7.31
C LEU A 367 17.02 -25.06 6.17
N ASN A 368 17.34 -26.22 5.58
CA ASN A 368 18.23 -26.35 4.41
C ASN A 368 17.56 -25.89 3.09
N LEU A 369 16.74 -24.85 3.15
CA LEU A 369 16.10 -24.20 2.02
C LEU A 369 17.05 -23.19 1.36
N ASP A 370 17.07 -23.15 0.03
CA ASP A 370 17.65 -22.02 -0.69
C ASP A 370 16.64 -20.86 -0.69
N ILE A 371 16.73 -20.02 0.35
CA ILE A 371 15.82 -18.89 0.58
C ILE A 371 15.83 -17.89 -0.59
N PRO A 372 16.99 -17.46 -1.13
CA PRO A 372 17.04 -16.67 -2.36
C PRO A 372 16.28 -17.30 -3.52
N MET A 373 16.53 -18.57 -3.85
CA MET A 373 15.83 -19.23 -4.97
C MET A 373 14.32 -19.31 -4.73
N LEU A 374 13.88 -19.65 -3.51
CA LEU A 374 12.46 -19.77 -3.16
C LEU A 374 11.72 -18.43 -3.28
N LEU A 375 12.25 -17.39 -2.63
CA LEU A 375 11.56 -16.10 -2.58
C LEU A 375 11.62 -15.38 -3.92
N ILE A 376 12.76 -15.39 -4.61
CA ILE A 376 12.91 -14.76 -5.92
C ILE A 376 12.12 -15.53 -6.99
N GLY A 377 12.15 -16.87 -6.95
CA GLY A 377 11.35 -17.72 -7.83
C GLY A 377 9.85 -17.44 -7.73
N SER A 378 9.35 -17.24 -6.51
CA SER A 378 7.97 -16.80 -6.27
C SER A 378 7.70 -15.34 -6.67
N GLY A 379 8.75 -14.51 -6.85
CA GLY A 379 8.63 -13.12 -7.27
C GLY A 379 8.45 -12.97 -8.79
N ILE A 380 9.20 -13.76 -9.58
CA ILE A 380 9.29 -13.60 -11.04
C ILE A 380 7.92 -13.72 -11.71
N LYS A 381 7.61 -12.75 -12.56
CA LYS A 381 6.33 -12.67 -13.28
C LYS A 381 6.44 -13.34 -14.63
N ILE A 382 5.59 -14.34 -14.85
CA ILE A 382 5.60 -15.19 -16.04
C ILE A 382 4.20 -15.29 -16.65
N GLN A 383 4.16 -15.48 -17.96
CA GLN A 383 2.95 -15.80 -18.68
C GLN A 383 2.58 -17.27 -18.47
N ALA A 384 1.29 -17.54 -18.33
CA ALA A 384 0.73 -18.90 -18.21
C ALA A 384 1.50 -19.78 -17.20
N PRO A 385 1.65 -19.33 -15.93
CA PRO A 385 2.27 -20.15 -14.90
C PRO A 385 1.52 -21.47 -14.72
N ARG A 386 2.20 -22.50 -14.20
CA ARG A 386 1.51 -23.72 -13.72
C ARG A 386 0.39 -23.29 -12.78
N LYS A 387 -0.79 -23.91 -12.95
CA LYS A 387 -1.95 -23.61 -12.09
C LYS A 387 -1.53 -23.77 -10.63
N GLY A 388 -1.73 -22.72 -9.84
CA GLY A 388 -1.38 -22.72 -8.42
C GLY A 388 0.08 -22.37 -8.06
N HIS A 389 0.92 -21.99 -9.04
CA HIS A 389 2.25 -21.42 -8.77
C HIS A 389 2.17 -20.37 -7.67
N TYR A 390 3.06 -20.48 -6.68
CA TYR A 390 3.05 -19.58 -5.55
C TYR A 390 3.78 -18.30 -5.91
N PHE A 391 3.03 -17.25 -6.30
CA PHE A 391 3.60 -15.91 -6.39
C PHE A 391 3.79 -15.33 -4.99
N SER A 392 4.81 -14.53 -4.70
CA SER A 392 4.93 -13.76 -3.46
C SER A 392 4.69 -12.26 -3.72
N ASP A 393 4.44 -11.51 -2.65
CA ASP A 393 4.31 -10.06 -2.68
C ASP A 393 5.69 -9.37 -2.59
N SER A 394 5.97 -8.41 -3.46
CA SER A 394 7.28 -7.73 -3.53
C SER A 394 7.66 -7.01 -2.24
N ASN A 395 6.69 -6.39 -1.57
CA ASN A 395 6.95 -5.68 -0.33
C ASN A 395 7.31 -6.68 0.78
N LYS A 396 6.66 -7.84 0.79
CA LYS A 396 6.98 -8.95 1.70
C LYS A 396 8.29 -9.64 1.41
N ILE A 397 8.67 -9.82 0.14
CA ILE A 397 10.01 -10.29 -0.22
C ILE A 397 11.06 -9.31 0.29
N GLY A 398 10.91 -8.01 0.01
CA GLY A 398 11.84 -6.98 0.47
C GLY A 398 11.97 -6.93 2.00
N GLN A 399 10.83 -6.99 2.71
CA GLN A 399 10.81 -7.06 4.17
C GLN A 399 11.46 -8.34 4.71
N ALA A 400 11.26 -9.48 4.05
CA ALA A 400 11.85 -10.75 4.47
C ALA A 400 13.38 -10.68 4.36
N PHE A 401 13.94 -10.26 3.22
CA PHE A 401 15.39 -10.12 3.10
C PHE A 401 15.96 -9.07 4.06
N ALA A 402 15.27 -7.96 4.31
CA ALA A 402 15.74 -6.96 5.27
C ALA A 402 15.95 -7.53 6.68
N ASN A 403 15.13 -8.54 7.06
CA ASN A 403 15.19 -9.23 8.35
C ASN A 403 15.98 -10.56 8.34
N SER A 404 16.48 -10.98 7.18
CA SER A 404 17.19 -12.25 6.94
C SER A 404 18.63 -12.24 7.47
N PHE A 405 19.32 -13.39 7.46
CA PHE A 405 20.75 -13.46 7.74
C PHE A 405 21.59 -12.74 6.66
N LYS A 406 22.80 -12.28 7.03
CA LYS A 406 23.65 -11.45 6.16
C LYS A 406 24.01 -12.13 4.84
N GLU A 407 24.25 -13.44 4.84
CA GLU A 407 24.52 -14.21 3.62
C GLU A 407 23.36 -14.12 2.61
N ASN A 408 22.13 -14.35 3.07
CA ASN A 408 20.94 -14.28 2.23
C ASN A 408 20.66 -12.86 1.74
N LYS A 409 20.98 -11.83 2.54
CA LYS A 409 20.93 -10.42 2.09
C LYS A 409 21.88 -10.18 0.93
N ASN A 410 23.14 -10.58 1.06
CA ASN A 410 24.14 -10.39 0.02
C ASN A 410 23.71 -11.12 -1.28
N ARG A 411 23.32 -12.40 -1.17
CA ARG A 411 22.82 -13.18 -2.32
C ARG A 411 21.60 -12.53 -2.98
N PHE A 412 20.67 -11.99 -2.19
CA PHE A 412 19.51 -11.28 -2.72
C PHE A 412 19.91 -10.02 -3.50
N GLU A 413 20.80 -9.20 -2.95
CA GLU A 413 21.28 -7.99 -3.61
C GLU A 413 21.99 -8.30 -4.93
N ASP A 414 22.85 -9.33 -4.95
CA ASP A 414 23.55 -9.78 -6.15
C ASP A 414 22.57 -10.27 -7.23
N ILE A 415 21.64 -11.16 -6.85
CA ILE A 415 20.65 -11.71 -7.79
C ILE A 415 19.75 -10.60 -8.34
N VAL A 416 19.31 -9.66 -7.51
CA VAL A 416 18.45 -8.57 -7.97
C VAL A 416 19.22 -7.60 -8.86
N GLY A 417 20.48 -7.32 -8.54
CA GLY A 417 21.40 -6.59 -9.42
C GLY A 417 21.52 -7.26 -10.78
N ASP A 418 21.75 -8.57 -10.81
CA ASP A 418 21.81 -9.38 -12.03
C ASP A 418 20.49 -9.31 -12.81
N ILE A 419 19.33 -9.40 -12.15
CA ILE A 419 18.02 -9.32 -12.83
C ILE A 419 17.83 -7.97 -13.52
N ILE A 420 18.15 -6.87 -12.83
CA ILE A 420 17.93 -5.51 -13.35
C ILE A 420 18.89 -5.21 -14.51
N SER A 421 20.16 -5.60 -14.36
CA SER A 421 21.21 -5.37 -15.35
C SER A 421 21.12 -6.29 -16.57
N ASN A 422 20.60 -7.51 -16.42
CA ASN A 422 20.63 -8.51 -17.49
C ASN A 422 19.82 -8.08 -18.74
N PRO A 423 20.42 -8.00 -19.94
CA PRO A 423 19.76 -7.53 -21.16
C PRO A 423 18.69 -8.51 -21.71
N GLU A 424 18.82 -9.80 -21.41
CA GLU A 424 17.87 -10.84 -21.79
C GLU A 424 16.61 -10.81 -20.92
N MET A 425 16.71 -10.28 -19.69
CA MET A 425 15.56 -10.12 -18.81
C MET A 425 14.58 -9.08 -19.37
N ASP A 426 13.31 -9.30 -19.14
CA ASP A 426 12.25 -8.45 -19.66
C ASP A 426 12.01 -7.21 -18.79
N THR A 427 11.49 -6.13 -19.40
CA THR A 427 11.35 -4.82 -18.77
C THR A 427 10.46 -4.86 -17.53
N PHE A 428 9.37 -5.63 -17.55
CA PHE A 428 8.47 -5.72 -16.43
C PHE A 428 9.10 -6.42 -15.22
N ASN A 429 9.83 -7.52 -15.42
CA ASN A 429 10.55 -8.16 -14.31
C ASN A 429 11.67 -7.26 -13.78
N LYS A 430 12.37 -6.47 -14.62
CA LYS A 430 13.31 -5.44 -14.15
C LYS A 430 12.65 -4.42 -13.24
N LEU A 431 11.50 -3.87 -13.64
CA LEU A 431 10.71 -2.95 -12.81
C LEU A 431 10.25 -3.61 -11.50
N HIS A 432 9.76 -4.85 -11.59
CA HIS A 432 9.28 -5.60 -10.44
C HIS A 432 10.37 -5.79 -9.37
N PHE A 433 11.57 -6.17 -9.78
CA PHE A 433 12.69 -6.38 -8.86
C PHE A 433 13.36 -5.08 -8.41
N TYR A 434 13.33 -4.01 -9.22
CA TYR A 434 13.66 -2.67 -8.76
C TYR A 434 12.77 -2.23 -7.59
N ASN A 435 11.44 -2.35 -7.75
CA ASN A 435 10.50 -2.02 -6.67
C ASN A 435 10.68 -2.92 -5.45
N THR A 436 11.01 -4.20 -5.66
CA THR A 436 11.34 -5.13 -4.56
C THR A 436 12.61 -4.70 -3.81
N TYR A 437 13.63 -4.23 -4.52
CA TYR A 437 14.88 -3.74 -3.92
C TYR A 437 14.67 -2.41 -3.16
N GLN A 438 13.81 -1.53 -3.69
CA GLN A 438 13.39 -0.31 -2.99
C GLN A 438 12.67 -0.63 -1.68
N ASN A 439 11.78 -1.64 -1.67
CA ASN A 439 11.12 -2.11 -0.46
C ASN A 439 12.13 -2.71 0.54
N TYR A 440 13.08 -3.52 0.08
CA TYR A 440 14.18 -4.01 0.91
C TYR A 440 14.93 -2.85 1.59
N LYS A 441 15.36 -1.85 0.80
CA LYS A 441 16.02 -0.64 1.32
C LYS A 441 15.17 0.09 2.35
N HIS A 442 13.86 0.20 2.13
CA HIS A 442 12.94 0.85 3.08
C HIS A 442 13.00 0.22 4.48
N PHE A 443 13.04 -1.12 4.54
CA PHE A 443 13.05 -1.88 5.79
C PHE A 443 14.44 -2.02 6.45
N ILE A 444 15.54 -1.67 5.77
CA ILE A 444 16.85 -1.62 6.40
C ILE A 444 16.86 -0.53 7.48
N VAL A 445 17.26 -0.86 8.71
CA VAL A 445 17.28 0.11 9.82
C VAL A 445 18.51 1.02 9.73
N ASP A 446 19.66 0.46 9.36
CA ASP A 446 20.95 1.15 9.28
C ASP A 446 20.98 2.19 8.14
N SER A 447 21.31 3.44 8.48
CA SER A 447 21.31 4.55 7.52
C SER A 447 22.48 4.51 6.53
N ILE A 448 23.64 3.98 6.94
CA ILE A 448 24.84 3.84 6.10
C ILE A 448 24.58 2.77 5.04
N GLU A 449 24.02 1.64 5.45
CA GLU A 449 23.63 0.54 4.56
C GLU A 449 22.54 0.99 3.58
N LYS A 450 21.55 1.75 4.04
CA LYS A 450 20.55 2.40 3.16
C LYS A 450 21.19 3.25 2.06
N GLN A 451 22.22 4.03 2.40
CA GLN A 451 22.96 4.84 1.43
C GLN A 451 23.79 3.98 0.47
N ARG A 452 24.43 2.91 0.95
CA ARG A 452 25.14 1.95 0.07
C ARG A 452 24.18 1.34 -0.96
N ILE A 453 23.03 0.86 -0.49
CA ILE A 453 21.98 0.29 -1.36
C ILE A 453 21.47 1.33 -2.35
N GLN A 454 21.28 2.58 -1.92
CA GLN A 454 20.89 3.67 -2.83
C GLN A 454 21.91 3.86 -3.96
N ARG A 455 23.21 3.93 -3.65
CA ARG A 455 24.26 4.08 -4.68
C ARG A 455 24.29 2.90 -5.66
N HIS A 456 24.05 1.69 -5.17
CA HIS A 456 23.93 0.51 -6.01
C HIS A 456 22.71 0.62 -6.94
N LEU A 457 21.54 0.99 -6.42
CA LEU A 457 20.33 1.26 -7.20
C LEU A 457 20.57 2.34 -8.27
N ASP A 458 21.23 3.44 -7.94
CA ASP A 458 21.55 4.51 -8.88
C ASP A 458 22.41 4.01 -10.05
N THR A 459 23.29 3.05 -9.79
CA THR A 459 24.10 2.39 -10.83
C THR A 459 23.24 1.49 -11.72
N LEU A 460 22.33 0.73 -11.12
CA LEU A 460 21.42 -0.18 -11.83
C LEU A 460 20.39 0.57 -12.70
N ILE A 461 19.88 1.71 -12.22
CA ILE A 461 18.91 2.55 -12.96
C ILE A 461 19.47 2.96 -14.33
N LYS A 462 20.77 3.25 -14.41
CA LYS A 462 21.43 3.64 -15.67
C LYS A 462 21.32 2.57 -16.75
N GLN A 463 21.16 1.30 -16.38
CA GLN A 463 21.07 0.13 -17.26
C GLN A 463 19.62 -0.30 -17.55
N MET A 464 18.63 0.41 -16.99
CA MET A 464 17.23 0.09 -17.26
C MET A 464 16.79 0.56 -18.65
N PRO A 465 15.77 -0.10 -19.23
CA PRO A 465 15.09 0.38 -20.43
C PRO A 465 14.57 1.81 -20.26
N TYR A 466 14.57 2.56 -21.37
CA TYR A 466 14.27 3.99 -21.38
C TYR A 466 12.91 4.34 -20.77
N GLU A 467 11.88 3.53 -20.99
CA GLU A 467 10.52 3.73 -20.45
C GLU A 467 10.49 3.67 -18.91
N LEU A 468 11.40 2.93 -18.30
CA LEU A 468 11.54 2.90 -16.84
C LEU A 468 12.45 4.03 -16.36
N LYS A 469 13.64 4.13 -16.97
CA LYS A 469 14.69 5.07 -16.58
C LYS A 469 14.19 6.52 -16.62
N SER A 470 13.52 6.90 -17.71
CA SER A 470 13.01 8.27 -17.90
C SER A 470 12.05 8.71 -16.80
N ARG A 471 11.30 7.78 -16.18
CA ARG A 471 10.36 8.06 -15.08
C ARG A 471 11.00 7.98 -13.70
N ILE A 472 11.98 7.09 -13.53
CA ILE A 472 12.72 7.00 -12.28
C ILE A 472 13.57 8.25 -12.06
N GLU A 473 14.25 8.72 -13.11
CA GLU A 473 15.11 9.91 -13.07
C GLU A 473 14.31 11.22 -13.11
N ARG A 474 13.08 11.21 -13.67
CA ARG A 474 12.16 12.35 -13.68
C ARG A 474 10.82 11.95 -13.06
N PRO A 475 10.71 11.93 -11.72
CA PRO A 475 9.51 11.48 -11.03
C PRO A 475 8.27 12.31 -11.38
N ASP A 476 8.44 13.56 -11.82
CA ASP A 476 7.37 14.49 -12.20
C ASP A 476 7.06 14.48 -13.71
N LYS A 477 7.64 13.55 -14.47
CA LYS A 477 7.45 13.43 -15.93
C LYS A 477 5.98 13.39 -16.35
N GLN A 478 5.11 12.75 -15.57
CA GLN A 478 3.68 12.71 -15.88
C GLN A 478 3.04 14.12 -15.88
N LEU A 479 3.43 14.98 -14.93
CA LEU A 479 2.94 16.36 -14.90
C LEU A 479 3.51 17.17 -16.07
N GLU A 480 4.78 16.98 -16.41
CA GLU A 480 5.41 17.63 -17.57
C GLU A 480 4.74 17.21 -18.89
N ASP A 481 4.43 15.92 -19.04
CA ASP A 481 3.73 15.36 -20.20
C ASP A 481 2.28 15.85 -20.29
N LEU A 482 1.61 16.07 -19.14
CA LEU A 482 0.29 16.69 -19.07
C LEU A 482 0.34 18.18 -19.50
N LEU A 483 1.37 18.89 -19.06
CA LEU A 483 1.57 20.33 -19.30
C LEU A 483 2.46 20.60 -20.52
N ILE A 484 2.57 19.66 -21.46
CA ILE A 484 3.48 19.77 -22.61
C ILE A 484 3.25 21.02 -23.46
N ARG A 485 2.00 21.51 -23.55
CA ARG A 485 1.64 22.78 -24.24
C ARG A 485 2.16 24.03 -23.51
N GLU A 486 2.49 23.90 -22.24
CA GLU A 486 2.99 24.95 -21.37
C GLU A 486 4.43 24.65 -20.92
N LYS A 487 5.17 23.88 -21.72
CA LYS A 487 6.53 23.44 -21.42
C LYS A 487 7.45 24.60 -21.02
N GLU A 488 7.44 25.69 -21.81
CA GLU A 488 8.23 26.89 -21.49
C GLU A 488 7.86 27.56 -20.17
N LEU A 489 6.62 27.39 -19.68
CA LEU A 489 6.21 27.92 -18.38
C LEU A 489 6.64 27.01 -17.25
N ILE A 490 6.39 25.69 -17.36
CA ILE A 490 6.77 24.74 -16.30
C ILE A 490 8.30 24.64 -16.17
N ASP A 491 9.06 24.81 -17.26
CA ASP A 491 10.52 24.78 -17.25
C ASP A 491 11.14 25.92 -16.40
N LYS A 492 10.38 26.97 -16.05
CA LYS A 492 10.78 28.05 -15.13
C LYS A 492 10.77 27.63 -13.66
N TYR A 493 10.21 26.46 -13.34
CA TYR A 493 10.02 26.00 -11.97
C TYR A 493 10.81 24.73 -11.69
N ASP A 494 11.26 24.61 -10.44
CA ASP A 494 11.61 23.34 -9.83
C ASP A 494 10.36 22.70 -9.23
N ILE A 495 10.09 21.46 -9.62
CA ILE A 495 8.96 20.66 -9.11
C ILE A 495 9.47 19.88 -7.90
N THR A 496 9.03 20.26 -6.71
CA THR A 496 9.43 19.56 -5.47
C THR A 496 8.53 18.38 -5.16
N LYS A 497 7.30 18.42 -5.68
CA LYS A 497 6.29 17.39 -5.54
C LYS A 497 5.23 17.55 -6.63
N SER A 498 4.83 16.46 -7.26
CA SER A 498 3.63 16.41 -8.10
C SER A 498 2.79 15.19 -7.82
N VAL A 499 1.49 15.30 -8.10
CA VAL A 499 0.57 14.16 -8.13
C VAL A 499 -0.65 14.51 -8.98
N ILE A 500 -1.04 13.61 -9.88
CA ILE A 500 -2.34 13.63 -10.53
C ILE A 500 -3.22 12.67 -9.74
N ALA A 501 -4.42 13.08 -9.32
CA ALA A 501 -5.33 12.22 -8.57
C ALA A 501 -6.72 12.87 -8.39
N HIS A 502 -7.69 12.04 -7.97
CA HIS A 502 -8.89 12.56 -7.34
C HIS A 502 -8.55 13.03 -5.92
N VAL A 503 -8.67 14.33 -5.68
CA VAL A 503 -8.41 14.94 -4.37
C VAL A 503 -9.71 15.44 -3.77
N SER A 504 -9.95 15.13 -2.50
CA SER A 504 -11.03 15.74 -1.71
C SER A 504 -10.42 16.42 -0.49
N SER A 505 -10.69 17.72 -0.35
CA SER A 505 -10.05 18.58 0.65
C SER A 505 -10.97 19.75 1.03
N TYR A 506 -10.47 20.68 1.86
CA TYR A 506 -11.18 21.88 2.27
C TYR A 506 -11.38 22.90 1.13
N SER A 507 -10.49 22.94 0.14
CA SER A 507 -10.53 23.93 -0.95
C SER A 507 -11.00 23.37 -2.29
N PHE A 508 -11.07 22.05 -2.44
CA PHE A 508 -11.46 21.41 -3.70
C PHE A 508 -11.87 19.95 -3.49
N SER A 509 -12.81 19.47 -4.32
CA SER A 509 -13.10 18.05 -4.50
C SER A 509 -13.22 17.74 -5.99
N GLY A 510 -12.40 16.85 -6.50
CA GLY A 510 -12.44 16.42 -7.90
C GLY A 510 -11.13 15.83 -8.42
N TYR A 511 -11.12 15.43 -9.69
CA TYR A 511 -9.89 15.02 -10.38
C TYR A 511 -9.02 16.23 -10.71
N SER A 512 -7.74 16.18 -10.34
CA SER A 512 -6.83 17.34 -10.45
C SER A 512 -5.39 16.91 -10.61
N TRP A 513 -4.58 17.80 -11.19
CA TRP A 513 -3.14 17.78 -10.97
C TRP A 513 -2.78 18.73 -9.83
N ASN A 514 -1.82 18.31 -9.00
CA ASN A 514 -1.33 19.05 -7.85
C ASN A 514 0.18 19.13 -7.94
N ALA A 515 0.75 20.29 -7.67
CA ALA A 515 2.19 20.49 -7.71
C ALA A 515 2.64 21.49 -6.64
N THR A 516 3.81 21.26 -6.05
CA THR A 516 4.53 22.27 -5.29
C THR A 516 5.71 22.75 -6.12
N LEU A 517 5.63 23.99 -6.57
CA LEU A 517 6.61 24.63 -7.45
C LEU A 517 7.45 25.65 -6.67
N ASN A 518 8.72 25.77 -7.04
CA ASN A 518 9.60 26.87 -6.66
C ASN A 518 10.18 27.49 -7.94
N GLU A 519 10.25 28.81 -8.02
CA GLU A 519 10.72 29.48 -9.24
C GLU A 519 12.25 29.49 -9.29
N LYS A 520 12.81 29.01 -10.42
CA LYS A 520 14.25 28.87 -10.57
C LYS A 520 14.93 30.24 -10.48
N ASN A 521 16.01 30.32 -9.70
CA ASN A 521 16.80 31.54 -9.48
C ASN A 521 16.03 32.66 -8.75
N GLU A 522 14.90 32.38 -8.11
CA GLU A 522 14.21 33.31 -7.20
C GLU A 522 14.38 32.88 -5.73
N ASN A 523 13.81 33.66 -4.79
CA ASN A 523 13.88 33.42 -3.35
C ASN A 523 13.50 31.96 -3.00
N GLU A 524 14.49 31.19 -2.53
CA GLU A 524 14.37 29.77 -2.17
C GLU A 524 13.30 29.48 -1.09
N LYS A 525 12.79 30.52 -0.41
CA LYS A 525 11.80 30.39 0.67
C LYS A 525 10.34 30.44 0.20
N ILE A 526 10.03 30.76 -1.06
CA ILE A 526 8.65 30.88 -1.55
C ILE A 526 8.28 29.69 -2.44
N PHE A 527 7.18 29.02 -2.12
CA PHE A 527 6.65 27.87 -2.84
C PHE A 527 5.20 28.10 -3.25
N TYR A 528 4.81 27.52 -4.38
CA TYR A 528 3.46 27.60 -4.92
C TYR A 528 2.82 26.21 -4.90
N ASN A 529 1.85 26.01 -4.01
CA ASN A 529 1.03 24.80 -3.94
C ASN A 529 -0.17 24.95 -4.88
N LEU A 530 -0.02 24.43 -6.09
CA LEU A 530 -1.03 24.49 -7.13
C LEU A 530 -1.93 23.27 -7.07
N ARG A 531 -3.23 23.49 -7.24
CA ARG A 531 -4.23 22.47 -7.51
C ARG A 531 -5.12 22.90 -8.66
N MET A 532 -5.15 22.11 -9.72
CA MET A 532 -5.83 22.49 -10.95
C MET A 532 -6.72 21.34 -11.44
N SER A 533 -7.98 21.66 -11.72
CA SER A 533 -9.03 20.72 -12.12
C SER A 533 -8.77 20.10 -13.49
N LEU A 534 -9.22 18.85 -13.64
CA LEU A 534 -9.27 18.09 -14.88
C LEU A 534 -10.71 17.71 -15.31
N GLU A 535 -11.75 18.15 -14.58
CA GLU A 535 -13.11 17.58 -14.74
C GLU A 535 -13.87 17.99 -16.01
N ASP A 536 -13.60 19.18 -16.54
CA ASP A 536 -14.31 19.71 -17.73
C ASP A 536 -13.34 20.17 -18.83
N SER A 537 -12.13 20.60 -18.44
CA SER A 537 -10.99 20.87 -19.31
C SER A 537 -9.71 20.85 -18.47
N LEU A 538 -8.56 20.64 -19.11
CA LEU A 538 -7.27 20.81 -18.46
C LEU A 538 -7.13 22.26 -18.03
N THR A 539 -7.13 22.51 -16.72
CA THR A 539 -6.86 23.86 -16.21
C THR A 539 -5.36 24.15 -16.32
N PRO A 540 -4.94 25.18 -17.11
CA PRO A 540 -3.54 25.42 -17.43
C PRO A 540 -2.76 26.08 -16.29
N LEU A 541 -1.43 25.91 -16.28
CA LEU A 541 -0.51 26.62 -15.39
C LEU A 541 -0.57 28.14 -15.62
N ARG A 542 -0.83 28.59 -16.85
CA ARG A 542 -1.00 30.01 -17.20
C ARG A 542 -2.09 30.71 -16.39
N ASN A 543 -3.10 30.00 -15.90
CA ASN A 543 -4.10 30.57 -14.99
C ASN A 543 -3.49 31.05 -13.67
N PHE A 544 -2.48 30.35 -13.16
CA PHE A 544 -1.73 30.80 -12.00
C PHE A 544 -0.80 31.96 -12.35
N GLU A 545 -0.08 31.88 -13.48
CA GLU A 545 0.84 32.94 -13.93
C GLU A 545 0.21 34.33 -13.99
N THR A 546 -1.02 34.42 -14.50
CA THR A 546 -1.75 35.70 -14.61
C THR A 546 -2.03 36.34 -13.25
N HIS A 547 -2.10 35.55 -12.18
CA HIS A 547 -2.37 36.02 -10.81
C HIS A 547 -1.10 36.12 -9.96
N LYS A 548 -0.03 35.40 -10.33
CA LYS A 548 1.20 35.22 -9.55
C LYS A 548 1.79 36.55 -9.09
N LYS A 549 2.05 37.48 -10.02
CA LYS A 549 2.70 38.76 -9.70
C LYS A 549 1.96 39.55 -8.62
N ARG A 550 0.63 39.61 -8.73
CA ARG A 550 -0.22 40.34 -7.77
C ARG A 550 -0.26 39.66 -6.39
N ILE A 551 -0.36 38.33 -6.36
CA ILE A 551 -0.35 37.55 -5.11
C ILE A 551 1.01 37.71 -4.42
N LEU A 552 2.09 37.53 -5.17
CA LEU A 552 3.45 37.64 -4.66
C LEU A 552 3.75 39.02 -4.12
N LYS A 553 3.33 40.08 -4.83
CA LYS A 553 3.44 41.46 -4.36
C LYS A 553 2.77 41.65 -2.99
N ARG A 554 1.52 41.19 -2.83
CA ARG A 554 0.80 41.31 -1.55
C ARG A 554 1.47 40.56 -0.39
N ILE A 555 2.11 39.43 -0.68
CA ILE A 555 2.89 38.67 0.32
C ILE A 555 4.15 39.43 0.70
N LYS A 556 4.92 39.92 -0.29
CA LYS A 556 6.18 40.65 -0.07
C LYS A 556 5.98 42.02 0.57
N ASP A 557 4.87 42.68 0.30
CA ASP A 557 4.54 44.00 0.85
C ASP A 557 4.03 43.93 2.31
N HIS A 558 3.83 42.74 2.88
CA HIS A 558 3.31 42.58 4.24
C HIS A 558 4.46 42.55 5.27
N ASN A 559 4.79 43.72 5.84
CA ASN A 559 5.94 43.90 6.73
C ASN A 559 6.05 42.85 7.85
N PHE A 560 4.98 42.55 8.57
CA PHE A 560 5.01 41.55 9.65
C PHE A 560 5.36 40.15 9.15
N LEU A 561 4.84 39.74 7.99
CA LEU A 561 5.11 38.42 7.42
C LEU A 561 6.55 38.31 6.96
N MET A 562 7.08 39.37 6.33
CA MET A 562 8.47 39.44 5.90
C MET A 562 9.42 39.46 7.10
N LYS A 563 9.10 40.20 8.17
CA LYS A 563 9.87 40.20 9.42
C LYS A 563 9.99 38.79 10.01
N LEU A 564 8.89 38.02 10.04
CA LEU A 564 8.92 36.62 10.50
C LEU A 564 9.84 35.72 9.64
N ALA A 565 9.96 36.02 8.34
CA ALA A 565 10.83 35.26 7.44
C ALA A 565 12.31 35.66 7.57
N GLU A 566 12.56 36.92 7.91
CA GLU A 566 13.90 37.50 8.13
C GLU A 566 14.48 37.12 9.48
N ASP A 567 13.68 37.11 10.55
CA ASP A 567 14.13 36.75 11.90
C ASP A 567 14.24 35.23 12.14
N GLY A 568 13.91 34.42 11.14
CA GLY A 568 13.98 32.96 11.19
C GLY A 568 12.79 32.30 11.88
N SER A 569 11.74 33.05 12.28
CA SER A 569 10.51 32.47 12.83
C SER A 569 9.80 31.55 11.83
N ILE A 570 9.93 31.85 10.53
CA ILE A 570 9.45 31.00 9.43
C ILE A 570 10.56 30.78 8.40
N ASN A 571 10.67 29.54 7.93
CA ASN A 571 11.67 29.11 6.95
C ASN A 571 11.16 29.23 5.52
N SER A 572 9.87 28.96 5.31
CA SER A 572 9.27 28.98 3.98
C SER A 572 7.81 29.42 4.02
N ILE A 573 7.36 30.00 2.90
CA ILE A 573 6.00 30.43 2.64
C ILE A 573 5.47 29.63 1.45
N HIS A 574 4.38 28.89 1.66
CA HIS A 574 3.74 28.05 0.66
C HIS A 574 2.36 28.61 0.30
N ILE A 575 2.31 29.34 -0.80
CA ILE A 575 1.10 29.98 -1.32
C ILE A 575 0.22 28.93 -1.97
N ASN A 576 -1.03 28.83 -1.54
CA ASN A 576 -1.99 27.91 -2.15
C ASN A 576 -2.69 28.60 -3.32
N PHE A 577 -2.91 27.86 -4.41
CA PHE A 577 -3.67 28.32 -5.56
C PHE A 577 -4.50 27.17 -6.12
N THR A 578 -5.81 27.37 -6.20
CA THR A 578 -6.77 26.38 -6.69
C THR A 578 -7.52 26.94 -7.90
N ASN A 579 -7.33 26.31 -9.06
CA ASN A 579 -7.85 26.69 -10.37
C ASN A 579 -7.47 28.12 -10.80
N ASN A 580 -8.16 29.13 -10.27
CA ASN A 580 -7.98 30.55 -10.61
C ASN A 580 -7.97 31.46 -9.38
N LYS A 581 -7.92 30.90 -8.16
CA LYS A 581 -8.01 31.65 -6.91
C LYS A 581 -7.01 31.12 -5.89
N SER A 582 -6.44 32.02 -5.08
CA SER A 582 -5.59 31.60 -3.97
C SER A 582 -6.39 31.09 -2.77
N PHE A 583 -7.50 31.75 -2.45
CA PHE A 583 -8.44 31.30 -1.41
C PHE A 583 -9.72 30.72 -2.04
N VAL A 584 -10.02 29.46 -1.72
CA VAL A 584 -11.26 28.78 -2.13
C VAL A 584 -11.87 28.11 -0.91
N ASN A 585 -13.07 28.55 -0.53
CA ASN A 585 -13.82 27.98 0.58
C ASN A 585 -14.83 26.94 0.09
N HIS A 586 -14.35 25.76 -0.30
CA HIS A 586 -15.22 24.73 -0.87
C HIS A 586 -16.15 24.15 0.20
N ARG A 587 -17.47 24.26 -0.04
CA ARG A 587 -18.55 23.85 0.89
C ARG A 587 -18.45 24.49 2.29
N GLY A 588 -17.88 25.69 2.38
CA GLY A 588 -17.74 26.39 3.67
C GLY A 588 -16.67 25.81 4.61
N ARG A 589 -15.96 24.75 4.21
CA ARG A 589 -15.11 23.97 5.11
C ARG A 589 -13.89 24.74 5.63
N GLU A 590 -13.38 25.71 4.88
CA GLU A 590 -12.19 26.48 5.31
C GLU A 590 -12.49 27.42 6.46
N THR A 591 -13.74 27.86 6.58
CA THR A 591 -14.21 28.80 7.58
C THR A 591 -15.20 28.16 8.56
N GLU A 592 -15.55 26.88 8.38
CA GLU A 592 -16.56 26.17 9.17
C GLU A 592 -16.28 26.22 10.68
N ASP A 593 -15.01 26.15 11.06
CA ASP A 593 -14.60 26.21 12.46
C ASP A 593 -14.42 27.65 13.00
N MET A 594 -14.46 28.68 12.13
CA MET A 594 -14.15 30.07 12.49
C MET A 594 -15.35 30.72 13.19
N PRO A 595 -15.14 31.48 14.29
CA PRO A 595 -16.19 32.23 14.96
C PRO A 595 -16.94 33.20 14.03
N ILE A 596 -18.27 33.29 14.19
CA ILE A 596 -19.15 34.12 13.35
C ILE A 596 -18.77 35.60 13.47
N GLU A 597 -18.36 36.04 14.66
CA GLU A 597 -17.94 37.41 14.96
C GLU A 597 -16.68 37.81 14.18
N ILE A 598 -15.81 36.83 13.89
CA ILE A 598 -14.61 37.05 13.07
C ILE A 598 -14.99 37.08 11.60
N LEU A 599 -15.83 36.14 11.15
CA LEU A 599 -16.33 36.10 9.76
C LEU A 599 -17.06 37.39 9.37
N ALA A 600 -17.76 38.04 10.30
CA ALA A 600 -18.40 39.32 10.08
C ALA A 600 -17.42 40.50 9.89
N LYS A 601 -16.14 40.36 10.30
CA LYS A 601 -15.13 41.43 10.30
C LYS A 601 -14.09 41.33 9.16
N ILE A 602 -14.16 40.27 8.35
CA ILE A 602 -13.15 39.94 7.34
C ILE A 602 -13.78 39.83 5.95
N ASP A 603 -13.12 40.42 4.95
CA ASP A 603 -13.46 40.20 3.56
C ASP A 603 -12.55 39.11 2.98
N LEU A 604 -13.15 37.94 2.73
CA LEU A 604 -12.48 36.81 2.11
C LEU A 604 -12.51 36.84 0.58
N LYS A 605 -13.19 37.83 -0.01
CA LYS A 605 -13.13 38.07 -1.46
C LYS A 605 -11.69 38.40 -1.83
N ASP A 606 -11.13 37.58 -2.72
CA ASP A 606 -9.76 37.75 -3.20
C ASP A 606 -8.69 37.63 -2.10
N ALA A 607 -8.98 36.90 -1.03
CA ALA A 607 -7.99 36.55 -0.03
C ALA A 607 -6.93 35.58 -0.59
N ILE A 608 -5.76 35.56 0.06
CA ILE A 608 -4.64 34.66 -0.25
C ILE A 608 -4.55 33.63 0.86
N SER A 609 -4.58 32.35 0.52
CA SER A 609 -4.37 31.24 1.45
C SER A 609 -2.94 30.76 1.35
N PHE A 610 -2.27 30.58 2.47
CA PHE A 610 -0.90 30.05 2.46
C PHE A 610 -0.57 29.33 3.77
N TYR A 611 0.53 28.57 3.72
CA TYR A 611 1.14 27.98 4.90
C TYR A 611 2.53 28.57 5.12
N THR A 612 2.96 28.63 6.38
CA THR A 612 4.37 28.87 6.70
C THR A 612 4.91 27.69 7.48
N PHE A 613 6.19 27.35 7.28
CA PHE A 613 6.85 26.26 7.99
C PHE A 613 7.99 26.78 8.85
N SER A 614 8.23 26.11 9.98
CA SER A 614 9.38 26.32 10.87
C SER A 614 10.25 25.06 10.92
N ASP A 615 11.44 25.14 11.55
CA ASP A 615 12.43 24.06 11.65
C ASP A 615 11.86 22.70 12.12
N LYS A 616 10.77 22.72 12.90
CA LYS A 616 10.12 21.50 13.40
C LYS A 616 9.16 20.84 12.41
N ARG A 617 9.15 21.23 11.13
CA ARG A 617 8.18 20.80 10.08
C ARG A 617 6.71 21.01 10.47
N LYS A 618 6.44 21.90 11.42
CA LYS A 618 5.08 22.27 11.81
C LYS A 618 4.63 23.43 10.93
N SER A 619 3.49 23.29 10.29
CA SER A 619 2.93 24.35 9.44
C SER A 619 1.95 25.22 10.22
N LEU A 620 2.06 26.53 10.01
CA LEU A 620 1.02 27.49 10.34
C LEU A 620 0.19 27.76 9.10
N ARG A 621 -1.07 28.09 9.33
CA ARG A 621 -2.01 28.33 8.25
C ARG A 621 -2.55 29.75 8.32
N TRP A 622 -2.50 30.45 7.20
CA TRP A 622 -2.79 31.87 7.12
C TRP A 622 -3.82 32.20 6.03
N ILE A 623 -4.54 33.29 6.26
CA ILE A 623 -5.31 34.01 5.24
C ILE A 623 -4.83 35.45 5.23
N LEU A 624 -4.46 35.98 4.07
CA LEU A 624 -4.23 37.42 3.87
C LEU A 624 -5.39 38.02 3.07
N THR A 625 -6.17 38.89 3.70
CA THR A 625 -7.31 39.55 3.07
C THR A 625 -6.86 40.66 2.11
N LYS A 626 -7.78 41.16 1.29
CA LYS A 626 -7.49 42.21 0.29
C LYS A 626 -7.05 43.53 0.94
N ASP A 627 -7.62 43.86 2.09
CA ASP A 627 -7.31 45.04 2.90
C ASP A 627 -6.05 44.88 3.78
N GLY A 628 -5.31 43.77 3.63
CA GLY A 628 -4.01 43.59 4.28
C GLY A 628 -4.07 43.01 5.69
N LYS A 629 -5.21 42.49 6.14
CA LYS A 629 -5.30 41.77 7.42
C LYS A 629 -4.77 40.35 7.26
N LEU A 630 -3.86 39.95 8.14
CA LEU A 630 -3.28 38.62 8.18
C LEU A 630 -3.91 37.79 9.30
N ILE A 631 -4.57 36.69 8.97
CA ILE A 631 -5.37 35.89 9.90
C ILE A 631 -4.73 34.52 10.08
N LEU A 632 -4.39 34.17 11.33
CA LEU A 632 -3.81 32.88 11.70
C LEU A 632 -4.91 31.88 12.02
N LEU A 633 -5.02 30.78 11.27
CA LEU A 633 -6.13 29.82 11.45
C LEU A 633 -5.81 28.73 12.48
N LYS A 634 -4.66 28.08 12.32
CA LYS A 634 -4.23 26.92 13.13
C LYS A 634 -2.82 27.13 13.64
N ILE A 635 -2.62 26.72 14.89
CA ILE A 635 -1.35 26.79 15.60
C ILE A 635 -0.99 25.44 16.20
N PHE A 636 0.22 25.34 16.73
CA PHE A 636 0.68 24.17 17.47
C PHE A 636 1.13 24.60 18.87
N LYS A 637 1.08 23.65 19.81
CA LYS A 637 1.54 23.89 21.18
C LYS A 637 3.00 24.36 21.20
N ASP A 638 3.28 25.32 22.08
CA ASP A 638 4.61 25.91 22.32
C ASP A 638 5.13 26.75 21.15
N ILE A 639 4.24 27.25 20.29
CA ILE A 639 4.63 28.24 19.29
C ILE A 639 4.90 29.59 19.95
N LYS A 640 5.94 30.27 19.45
CA LYS A 640 6.16 31.70 19.67
C LYS A 640 6.26 32.36 18.30
N LEU A 641 5.47 33.41 18.07
CA LEU A 641 5.41 34.12 16.80
C LEU A 641 5.72 35.60 17.07
N ALA A 642 6.94 36.03 16.74
CA ALA A 642 7.49 37.30 17.19
C ALA A 642 7.34 37.48 18.72
N ASN A 643 6.50 38.43 19.15
CA ASN A 643 6.27 38.74 20.57
C ASN A 643 5.09 37.97 21.19
N TYR A 644 4.33 37.20 20.40
CA TYR A 644 3.12 36.53 20.88
C TYR A 644 3.38 35.09 21.31
N THR A 645 2.86 34.71 22.48
CA THR A 645 2.92 33.35 23.02
C THR A 645 1.81 32.46 22.46
N PHE A 646 1.93 31.15 22.67
CA PHE A 646 0.88 30.20 22.31
C PHE A 646 -0.46 30.53 22.99
N GLU A 647 -0.43 30.92 24.26
CA GLU A 647 -1.60 31.25 25.07
C GLU A 647 -2.34 32.49 24.52
N GLU A 648 -1.59 33.51 24.09
CA GLU A 648 -2.16 34.73 23.51
C GLU A 648 -2.81 34.47 22.14
N LEU A 649 -2.22 33.55 21.38
CA LEU A 649 -2.68 33.18 20.04
C LEU A 649 -3.83 32.16 20.06
N LEU A 650 -3.99 31.37 21.12
CA LEU A 650 -4.99 30.31 21.21
C LEU A 650 -6.39 30.88 21.43
N THR A 651 -7.36 30.45 20.62
CA THR A 651 -8.79 30.76 20.83
C THR A 651 -9.67 29.53 21.02
N LYS A 652 -9.32 28.41 20.39
CA LYS A 652 -10.12 27.18 20.50
C LYS A 652 -9.23 25.94 20.51
N THR A 653 -9.55 25.03 21.41
CA THR A 653 -8.91 23.71 21.50
C THR A 653 -9.93 22.63 21.19
N GLU A 654 -9.60 21.74 20.26
CA GLU A 654 -10.44 20.58 19.93
C GLU A 654 -9.67 19.29 20.22
N LYS A 655 -10.20 18.45 21.12
CA LYS A 655 -9.63 17.14 21.41
C LYS A 655 -10.21 16.11 20.47
N SER A 656 -9.39 15.53 19.60
CA SER A 656 -9.82 14.40 18.77
C SER A 656 -9.85 13.11 19.58
N ALA A 657 -10.72 12.17 19.18
CA ALA A 657 -10.82 10.84 19.78
C ALA A 657 -9.55 9.96 19.59
N LEU A 658 -8.58 10.42 18.79
CA LEU A 658 -7.38 9.70 18.36
C LEU A 658 -6.08 10.32 18.92
N PHE A 659 -6.14 10.96 20.09
CA PHE A 659 -5.01 11.57 20.80
C PHE A 659 -4.34 12.78 20.12
N SER A 660 -4.90 13.31 19.03
CA SER A 660 -4.47 14.59 18.48
C SER A 660 -5.32 15.73 19.04
N THR A 661 -4.66 16.67 19.72
CA THR A 661 -5.30 17.94 20.08
C THR A 661 -5.03 18.93 18.96
N LYS A 662 -6.09 19.53 18.42
CA LYS A 662 -5.99 20.61 17.44
C LYS A 662 -6.12 21.94 18.17
N TYR A 663 -5.27 22.89 17.81
CA TYR A 663 -5.26 24.23 18.36
C TYR A 663 -5.55 25.23 17.25
N TYR A 664 -6.53 26.08 17.48
CA TYR A 664 -7.00 27.08 16.56
C TYR A 664 -6.76 28.48 17.15
N SER A 665 -6.45 29.43 16.28
CA SER A 665 -6.11 30.80 16.67
C SER A 665 -7.15 31.80 16.21
N TYR A 666 -7.47 31.87 14.93
CA TYR A 666 -8.32 32.90 14.34
C TYR A 666 -7.90 34.35 14.65
N ARG A 667 -6.70 34.59 15.20
CA ARG A 667 -6.20 35.93 15.50
C ARG A 667 -5.85 36.68 14.21
N GLY A 668 -6.21 37.96 14.16
CA GLY A 668 -5.93 38.86 13.04
C GLY A 668 -4.81 39.85 13.37
N PHE A 669 -3.92 40.11 12.41
CA PHE A 669 -2.81 41.06 12.51
C PHE A 669 -2.91 42.12 11.42
N ASP A 670 -2.47 43.33 11.73
CA ASP A 670 -2.22 44.37 10.73
C ASP A 670 -0.84 44.17 10.06
N SER A 671 -0.50 45.05 9.11
CA SER A 671 0.78 44.97 8.41
C SER A 671 2.00 45.15 9.33
N SER A 672 1.85 45.83 10.47
CA SER A 672 2.90 46.07 11.46
C SER A 672 3.04 44.92 12.47
N GLY A 673 2.06 44.01 12.52
CA GLY A 673 2.04 42.87 13.43
C GLY A 673 1.25 43.13 14.72
N ASN A 674 0.47 44.21 14.80
CA ASN A 674 -0.41 44.43 15.94
C ASN A 674 -1.66 43.56 15.83
N LEU A 675 -2.10 42.99 16.94
CA LEU A 675 -3.36 42.24 17.01
C LEU A 675 -4.56 43.16 16.77
N ILE A 676 -5.43 42.75 15.86
CA ILE A 676 -6.69 43.43 15.55
C ILE A 676 -7.86 42.77 16.30
N PHE A 677 -7.84 41.44 16.43
CA PHE A 677 -8.86 40.65 17.16
C PHE A 677 -8.34 39.24 17.50
#